data_AF-A0A9P6PF71-F1
#
_entry.id   AF-A0A9P6PF71-F1
#
_cell.length_a   1.000
_cell.length_b   1.000
_cell.length_c   1.000
_cell.angle_alpha   90.00
_cell.angle_beta   90.00
_cell.angle_gamma   90.00
#
_symmetry.space_group_name_H-M   'P 1'
#
loop_
_entity.id
_entity.type
_entity.pdbx_description
1 polymer ?
#
loop_
_entity_poly.entity_id
_entity_poly.type
_entity_poly.pdbx_seq_one_letter_code
_entity_poly.pdbx_strand_id
1 'polypeptide(L)'
;MALTPTDVNRLAHLARIELGQREAEHTLEQLNPFFGLVEQMQAVDTKDIAALAHPTDQIEDVALRLREDAVTEHVQRDDNQRCAPAVQDGLYLVPKKSLIELRTALDTKRVSALELAQHFLQRIDAARELNAFIDVNPQLTLDAARAADQRRARGEAGPLVGLPIAHKDVFVTRGWKSSAGSRMLADYVSPFDATVVERLAVAGMVTLGKTNMDEFAMGSSNENSFFGPVRNPWDRNAVPGGSSGGSAAAVAAGLTPAATGTDTGGSIRQPASLTGITGIKPTYGRVSRYGMIAFASSLDQGGPMARSAADCALVLNAMSGFDERDSTSLCLDAQDYTRYLGQPWPGASAERPLAGLRIGLPREYFGAGLADDVRAALDAALRQYEQLGATLLDVSLPKTELSIPVYYVIAPAEASSNLSRFDGVRYGHRASEYRDLLDMYKKTRSEGFGAEVKRRILVGTYVLSHGYYDAYYLQAQKIRRIIAQDFQDAFAQCDVMMGPVSPSVAWNLGDKADDPVQMYLADIYTLSTSLAGLPGMSVPCGFGAGANAARPVGLQIIGNYFNEARMLQVADAFQRVTDWHRQAPWEVVIGLETHAQLSTQSKIFSGASTRFGAEPNTQACALDLALPGVLPVANRGAVERAIRFGLAIGATIAPRSVFARKNYFYPDLPKGYQISQYELPVVQGGSITIQVDANEKAGRDAYEKTIQLTRAHLEEDAGKSLHEDFAGMTGIDLNRAGTPLEIVTEPDMRSAAEAVAYAKALHSLVVWLGICDGNMQEGSFRCDANVSVRPLGQQAFGTRAEIKNLNSFRFLEEAIHYEVRRQIELIEDGGTVVQETRLYDPERGETRSMRSKEDAHDYRYFPDPDLMPLVIDSAWIAAIGSTLPELPDAMKRRFARQYGLPSYDAGVLTTSKAIAAYYEEVVSKAGAANAKSAANWVMGELASQLNRDALAIGQSPVSAAQLALLLARIADGTISNKIAKEIFVSIWEEKAPDDAAVDRIIDAKGLKQISDSGALEAILDEVLIANPKSVDEYRAGKEKAFNALIGQAMKATKGRANPQQVNELLKKKLS
;
A
#
# COMPACT_ATOMS: atom_id res chain seq x y z
N MET A 1 17.85 10.93 -43.14
CA MET A 1 17.97 10.29 -44.48
C MET A 1 17.13 9.01 -44.45
N ALA A 2 16.13 8.84 -45.32
CA ALA A 2 15.24 7.66 -45.27
C ALA A 2 15.87 6.46 -46.01
N LEU A 3 15.88 5.29 -45.39
CA LEU A 3 16.32 4.05 -46.05
C LEU A 3 15.33 3.65 -47.16
N THR A 4 15.80 2.93 -48.17
CA THR A 4 14.96 2.29 -49.19
C THR A 4 14.84 0.77 -48.95
N PRO A 5 13.84 0.08 -49.54
CA PRO A 5 13.78 -1.39 -49.47
C PRO A 5 15.04 -2.08 -50.00
N THR A 6 15.72 -1.46 -50.96
CA THR A 6 17.01 -1.94 -51.49
C THR A 6 18.11 -1.89 -50.42
N ASP A 7 18.15 -0.82 -49.62
CA ASP A 7 19.13 -0.68 -48.53
C ASP A 7 18.91 -1.73 -47.44
N VAL A 8 17.65 -1.98 -47.07
CA VAL A 8 17.29 -3.02 -46.08
C VAL A 8 17.72 -4.41 -46.55
N ASN A 9 17.50 -4.74 -47.83
CA ASN A 9 17.96 -6.02 -48.38
C ASN A 9 19.49 -6.14 -48.41
N ARG A 10 20.20 -5.04 -48.69
CA ARG A 10 21.67 -5.01 -48.63
C ARG A 10 22.17 -5.23 -47.20
N LEU A 11 21.54 -4.60 -46.21
CA LEU A 11 21.85 -4.80 -44.80
C LEU A 11 21.58 -6.24 -44.35
N ALA A 12 20.46 -6.82 -44.76
CA ALA A 12 20.14 -8.21 -44.47
C ALA A 12 21.17 -9.16 -45.07
N HIS A 13 21.61 -8.91 -46.30
CA HIS A 13 22.70 -9.66 -46.91
C HIS A 13 23.99 -9.59 -46.08
N LEU A 14 24.39 -8.39 -45.62
CA LEU A 14 25.58 -8.21 -44.77
C LEU A 14 25.44 -8.90 -43.41
N ALA A 15 24.25 -8.83 -42.80
CA ALA A 15 23.90 -9.51 -41.56
C ALA A 15 23.74 -11.04 -41.69
N ARG A 16 23.85 -11.56 -42.93
CA ARG A 16 23.58 -12.96 -43.30
C ARG A 16 22.20 -13.39 -42.83
N ILE A 17 21.20 -12.57 -43.15
CA ILE A 17 19.77 -12.82 -42.91
C ILE A 17 19.07 -12.72 -44.27
N GLU A 18 18.18 -13.66 -44.53
CA GLU A 18 17.19 -13.60 -45.61
C GLU A 18 15.89 -13.00 -45.07
N LEU A 19 15.42 -11.93 -45.72
CA LEU A 19 14.12 -11.31 -45.42
C LEU A 19 13.19 -11.54 -46.61
N GLY A 20 11.94 -11.92 -46.33
CA GLY A 20 10.90 -11.89 -47.35
C GLY A 20 10.55 -10.45 -47.74
N GLN A 21 9.92 -10.23 -48.90
CA GLN A 21 9.59 -8.89 -49.38
C GLN A 21 8.74 -8.08 -48.37
N ARG A 22 7.67 -8.68 -47.84
CA ARG A 22 6.82 -8.06 -46.80
C ARG A 22 7.57 -7.79 -45.50
N GLU A 23 8.49 -8.67 -45.13
CA GLU A 23 9.30 -8.52 -43.92
C GLU A 23 10.30 -7.37 -44.05
N ALA A 24 10.90 -7.21 -45.25
CA ALA A 24 11.77 -6.10 -45.56
C ALA A 24 11.01 -4.75 -45.58
N GLU A 25 9.79 -4.72 -46.13
CA GLU A 25 8.91 -3.54 -46.10
C GLU A 25 8.54 -3.15 -44.66
N HIS A 26 8.08 -4.11 -43.85
CA HIS A 26 7.75 -3.86 -42.45
C HIS A 26 8.97 -3.44 -41.61
N THR A 27 10.13 -4.08 -41.84
CA THR A 27 11.38 -3.69 -41.19
C THR A 27 11.74 -2.24 -41.56
N LEU A 28 11.55 -1.84 -42.81
CA LEU A 28 11.82 -0.47 -43.25
C LEU A 28 10.94 0.56 -42.52
N GLU A 29 9.64 0.29 -42.40
CA GLU A 29 8.68 1.14 -41.70
C GLU A 29 9.08 1.39 -40.24
N GLN A 30 9.69 0.40 -39.59
CA GLN A 30 10.13 0.50 -38.19
C GLN A 30 11.54 1.09 -38.03
N LEU A 31 12.41 0.95 -39.04
CA LEU A 31 13.77 1.49 -39.00
C LEU A 31 13.82 3.00 -39.24
N ASN A 32 12.98 3.55 -40.12
CA ASN A 32 13.03 4.97 -40.46
C ASN A 32 12.73 5.92 -39.29
N PRO A 33 11.72 5.67 -38.43
CA PRO A 33 11.50 6.46 -37.21
C PRO A 33 12.69 6.42 -36.26
N PHE A 34 13.34 5.27 -36.14
CA PHE A 34 14.54 5.11 -35.32
C PHE A 34 15.68 6.02 -35.80
N PHE A 35 15.94 6.09 -37.11
CA PHE A 35 16.98 7.00 -37.62
C PHE A 35 16.68 8.47 -37.38
N GLY A 36 15.40 8.86 -37.32
CA GLY A 36 15.00 10.21 -36.90
C GLY A 36 15.41 10.55 -35.45
N LEU A 37 15.37 9.56 -34.54
CA LEU A 37 15.87 9.73 -33.16
C LEU A 37 17.40 9.83 -33.12
N VAL A 38 18.09 9.08 -33.97
CA VAL A 38 19.57 9.09 -34.04
C VAL A 38 20.10 10.42 -34.61
N GLU A 39 19.36 11.08 -35.51
CA GLU A 39 19.73 12.42 -36.01
C GLU A 39 19.83 13.47 -34.88
N GLN A 40 19.07 13.30 -33.78
CA GLN A 40 19.15 14.19 -32.61
C GLN A 40 20.52 14.15 -31.93
N MET A 41 21.20 12.99 -31.96
CA MET A 41 22.54 12.84 -31.39
C MET A 41 23.60 13.62 -32.17
N GLN A 42 23.41 13.82 -33.47
CA GLN A 42 24.37 14.51 -34.32
C GLN A 42 24.43 16.02 -34.04
N ALA A 43 23.38 16.58 -33.44
CA ALA A 43 23.33 17.98 -33.03
C ALA A 43 24.17 18.28 -31.77
N VAL A 44 24.63 17.25 -31.05
CA VAL A 44 25.44 17.41 -29.83
C VAL A 44 26.91 17.60 -30.20
N ASP A 45 27.49 18.73 -29.80
CA ASP A 45 28.93 18.96 -29.99
C ASP A 45 29.76 18.09 -29.05
N THR A 46 30.61 17.23 -29.64
CA THR A 46 31.45 16.26 -28.92
C THR A 46 32.91 16.32 -29.38
N LYS A 47 33.34 17.44 -30.00
CA LYS A 47 34.70 17.58 -30.56
C LYS A 47 35.81 17.29 -29.54
N ASP A 48 35.63 17.75 -28.30
CA ASP A 48 36.62 17.61 -27.22
C ASP A 48 36.32 16.47 -26.23
N ILE A 49 35.31 15.63 -26.53
CA ILE A 49 34.93 14.51 -25.65
C ILE A 49 35.54 13.21 -26.16
N ALA A 50 36.30 12.54 -25.30
CA ALA A 50 36.79 11.19 -25.55
C ALA A 50 35.65 10.15 -25.50
N ALA A 51 35.69 9.16 -26.38
CA ALA A 51 34.70 8.09 -26.41
C ALA A 51 34.85 7.16 -25.19
N LEU A 52 33.72 6.78 -24.58
CA LEU A 52 33.68 5.77 -23.53
C LEU A 52 33.37 4.40 -24.14
N ALA A 53 34.40 3.62 -24.44
CA ALA A 53 34.25 2.31 -25.07
C ALA A 53 33.68 1.28 -24.09
N HIS A 54 34.22 1.22 -22.86
CA HIS A 54 33.68 0.40 -21.78
C HIS A 54 33.45 1.22 -20.50
N PRO A 55 32.43 0.89 -19.69
CA PRO A 55 32.24 1.53 -18.37
C PRO A 55 33.46 1.42 -17.45
N THR A 56 34.23 0.34 -17.58
CA THR A 56 35.43 0.09 -16.77
C THR A 56 36.45 1.22 -16.88
N ASP A 57 36.55 1.87 -18.04
CA ASP A 57 37.48 2.98 -18.28
C ASP A 57 37.21 4.21 -17.36
N GLN A 58 36.00 4.35 -16.81
CA GLN A 58 35.68 5.34 -15.77
C GLN A 58 35.65 4.74 -14.37
N ILE A 59 35.20 3.49 -14.25
CA ILE A 59 34.96 2.82 -12.97
C ILE A 59 36.28 2.45 -12.29
N GLU A 60 37.33 2.10 -13.06
CA GLU A 60 38.64 1.72 -12.51
C GLU A 60 39.31 2.88 -11.77
N ASP A 61 39.19 4.12 -12.25
CA ASP A 61 39.69 5.32 -11.55
C ASP A 61 39.00 5.50 -10.18
N VAL A 62 37.71 5.18 -10.08
CA VAL A 62 36.96 5.23 -8.81
C VAL A 62 37.33 4.05 -7.92
N ALA A 63 37.48 2.86 -8.48
CA ALA A 63 37.90 1.66 -7.77
C ALA A 63 39.30 1.81 -7.16
N LEU A 64 40.23 2.47 -7.87
CA LEU A 64 41.58 2.77 -7.38
C LEU A 64 41.54 3.75 -6.20
N ARG A 65 40.73 4.81 -6.26
CA ARG A 65 40.56 5.76 -5.13
C ARG A 65 39.93 5.11 -3.91
N LEU A 66 38.92 4.25 -4.10
CA LEU A 66 38.27 3.51 -3.01
C LEU A 66 39.21 2.50 -2.31
N ARG A 67 40.29 2.05 -2.97
CA ARG A 67 41.34 1.21 -2.36
C ARG A 67 42.27 2.00 -1.45
N GLU A 68 42.44 3.31 -1.67
CA GLU A 68 43.32 4.16 -0.85
C GLU A 68 42.66 4.58 0.48
N ASP A 69 41.33 4.68 0.53
CA ASP A 69 40.57 5.08 1.73
C ASP A 69 40.21 3.91 2.68
N ALA A 70 40.52 2.67 2.31
CA ALA A 70 40.18 1.48 3.10
C ALA A 70 41.26 1.12 4.13
N VAL A 71 41.38 1.93 5.20
CA VAL A 71 42.09 1.53 6.42
C VAL A 71 41.12 1.48 7.60
N THR A 72 41.05 0.28 8.19
CA THR A 72 40.45 -0.12 9.47
C THR A 72 38.94 -0.01 9.63
N GLU A 73 38.28 -1.17 9.67
CA GLU A 73 37.32 -1.51 10.73
C GLU A 73 37.15 -3.03 10.82
N HIS A 74 37.70 -3.62 11.90
CA HIS A 74 37.37 -4.96 12.36
C HIS A 74 36.25 -4.82 13.38
N VAL A 75 35.12 -5.48 13.14
CA VAL A 75 34.04 -5.61 14.12
C VAL A 75 33.85 -7.10 14.44
N GLN A 76 34.14 -7.45 15.69
CA GLN A 76 33.83 -8.76 16.27
C GLN A 76 32.31 -8.91 16.40
N ARG A 77 31.80 -10.09 16.03
CA ARG A 77 30.41 -10.51 16.29
C ARG A 77 30.30 -11.08 17.70
N ASP A 78 29.31 -10.61 18.46
CA ASP A 78 28.81 -11.32 19.63
C ASP A 78 27.45 -11.96 19.30
N ASP A 79 27.38 -13.26 19.56
CA ASP A 79 26.18 -14.09 19.52
C ASP A 79 25.47 -14.08 20.89
N ASN A 80 24.15 -13.83 20.88
CA ASN A 80 23.11 -14.55 21.65
C ASN A 80 21.97 -13.63 22.09
N GLN A 81 20.74 -13.99 21.71
CA GLN A 81 19.72 -14.35 22.70
C GLN A 81 18.56 -15.11 22.03
N ARG A 82 18.31 -16.33 22.51
CA ARG A 82 17.12 -17.15 22.22
C ARG A 82 15.98 -16.76 23.15
N CYS A 83 14.75 -16.89 22.68
CA CYS A 83 13.73 -17.74 23.33
C CYS A 83 12.54 -18.03 22.41
N ALA A 84 12.08 -19.29 22.42
CA ALA A 84 10.78 -19.78 21.91
C ALA A 84 9.97 -20.29 23.12
N PRO A 85 8.63 -20.39 23.05
CA PRO A 85 7.97 -21.67 22.71
C PRO A 85 6.61 -21.43 21.97
N ALA A 86 5.82 -22.34 21.41
CA ALA A 86 5.72 -23.81 21.26
C ALA A 86 4.92 -24.08 19.96
N VAL A 87 4.94 -25.34 19.51
CA VAL A 87 4.37 -25.88 18.25
C VAL A 87 2.99 -26.51 18.47
N GLN A 88 2.07 -26.36 17.49
CA GLN A 88 0.95 -27.24 17.05
C GLN A 88 0.03 -26.35 16.18
N ASP A 89 -0.34 -26.58 14.91
CA ASP A 89 -0.46 -27.74 14.03
C ASP A 89 -0.22 -27.31 12.55
N GLY A 90 0.23 -28.25 11.70
CA GLY A 90 0.25 -28.12 10.24
C GLY A 90 1.53 -27.54 9.62
N LEU A 91 2.32 -28.37 8.92
CA LEU A 91 3.38 -27.89 8.03
C LEU A 91 2.75 -27.17 6.82
N TYR A 92 2.57 -25.86 6.93
CA TYR A 92 2.24 -24.98 5.81
C TYR A 92 3.49 -24.12 5.53
N LEU A 93 4.16 -24.45 4.43
CA LEU A 93 5.45 -23.90 4.04
C LEU A 93 5.25 -22.90 2.92
N VAL A 94 5.58 -21.65 3.23
CA VAL A 94 5.03 -20.48 2.56
C VAL A 94 5.77 -20.16 1.26
N PRO A 95 5.07 -20.03 0.11
CA PRO A 95 5.67 -19.64 -1.16
C PRO A 95 6.04 -18.15 -1.22
N LYS A 96 5.52 -17.37 -0.27
CA LYS A 96 5.82 -15.96 -0.07
C LYS A 96 6.54 -15.59 1.24
N LYS A 97 7.29 -16.53 1.82
CA LYS A 97 8.29 -16.21 2.84
C LYS A 97 9.56 -15.66 2.21
N SER A 98 10.17 -14.68 2.87
CA SER A 98 11.52 -14.19 2.56
C SER A 98 12.53 -15.35 2.64
N LEU A 99 13.70 -15.19 2.02
CA LEU A 99 14.77 -16.16 2.14
C LEU A 99 15.18 -16.36 3.60
N ILE A 100 15.12 -15.31 4.41
CA ILE A 100 15.40 -15.35 5.86
C ILE A 100 14.38 -16.23 6.60
N GLU A 101 13.10 -16.10 6.29
CA GLU A 101 12.05 -16.92 6.92
C GLU A 101 12.11 -18.37 6.47
N LEU A 102 12.40 -18.64 5.20
CA LEU A 102 12.61 -20.00 4.68
C LEU A 102 13.85 -20.65 5.28
N ARG A 103 14.95 -19.90 5.44
CA ARG A 103 16.17 -20.32 6.14
C ARG A 103 15.84 -20.71 7.58
N THR A 104 15.08 -19.86 8.28
CA THR A 104 14.64 -20.14 9.66
C THR A 104 13.80 -21.41 9.74
N ALA A 105 12.89 -21.64 8.79
CA ALA A 105 12.07 -22.85 8.73
C ALA A 105 12.94 -24.11 8.53
N LEU A 106 13.93 -24.04 7.64
CA LEU A 106 14.92 -25.10 7.47
C LEU A 106 15.69 -25.33 8.78
N ASP A 107 16.27 -24.30 9.39
CA ASP A 107 17.12 -24.41 10.60
C ASP A 107 16.38 -24.97 11.81
N THR A 108 15.12 -24.58 11.96
CA THR A 108 14.23 -25.10 13.01
C THR A 108 13.65 -26.47 12.67
N LYS A 109 14.07 -27.08 11.55
CA LYS A 109 13.62 -28.39 11.04
C LYS A 109 12.10 -28.49 10.90
N ARG A 110 11.44 -27.36 10.63
CA ARG A 110 10.02 -27.33 10.23
C ARG A 110 9.82 -27.82 8.80
N VAL A 111 10.88 -27.85 8.01
CA VAL A 111 10.92 -28.29 6.61
C VAL A 111 12.31 -28.77 6.24
N SER A 112 12.39 -29.70 5.30
CA SER A 112 13.61 -30.09 4.59
C SER A 112 13.75 -29.36 3.26
N ALA A 113 14.97 -29.20 2.76
CA ALA A 113 15.18 -28.62 1.43
C ALA A 113 14.44 -29.42 0.35
N LEU A 114 14.33 -30.74 0.51
CA LEU A 114 13.56 -31.62 -0.36
C LEU A 114 12.07 -31.28 -0.39
N GLU A 115 11.42 -31.17 0.77
CA GLU A 115 10.00 -30.80 0.87
C GLU A 115 9.76 -29.39 0.31
N LEU A 116 10.69 -28.46 0.58
CA LEU A 116 10.61 -27.09 0.04
C LEU A 116 10.71 -27.09 -1.49
N ALA A 117 11.62 -27.87 -2.06
CA ALA A 117 11.75 -28.02 -3.51
C ALA A 117 10.51 -28.66 -4.15
N GLN A 118 9.95 -29.71 -3.53
CA GLN A 118 8.71 -30.35 -3.98
C GLN A 118 7.54 -29.36 -4.00
N HIS A 119 7.42 -28.54 -2.95
CA HIS A 119 6.39 -27.52 -2.85
C HIS A 119 6.47 -26.51 -4.00
N PHE A 120 7.64 -25.92 -4.27
CA PHE A 120 7.78 -24.97 -5.37
C PHE A 120 7.57 -25.61 -6.75
N LEU A 121 8.01 -26.85 -6.96
CA LEU A 121 7.75 -27.58 -8.21
C LEU A 121 6.24 -27.77 -8.45
N GLN A 122 5.46 -28.12 -7.42
CA GLN A 122 4.01 -28.24 -7.52
C GLN A 122 3.34 -26.90 -7.86
N ARG A 123 3.82 -25.79 -7.29
CA ARG A 123 3.31 -24.46 -7.62
C ARG A 123 3.63 -24.02 -9.04
N ILE A 124 4.85 -24.29 -9.50
CA ILE A 124 5.24 -24.05 -10.89
C ILE A 124 4.31 -24.82 -11.83
N ASP A 125 3.98 -26.06 -11.50
CA ASP A 125 3.05 -26.90 -12.27
C ASP A 125 1.62 -26.34 -12.29
N ALA A 126 1.13 -25.87 -11.13
CA ALA A 126 -0.21 -25.31 -10.98
C ALA A 126 -0.40 -23.94 -11.66
N ALA A 127 0.69 -23.20 -11.91
CA ALA A 127 0.66 -21.84 -12.47
C ALA A 127 1.23 -21.77 -13.90
N ARG A 128 1.21 -22.88 -14.65
CA ARG A 128 1.71 -22.97 -16.03
C ARG A 128 1.12 -21.92 -16.97
N GLU A 129 -0.09 -21.43 -16.71
CA GLU A 129 -0.74 -20.42 -17.54
C GLU A 129 -0.07 -19.03 -17.49
N LEU A 130 0.78 -18.77 -16.49
CA LEU A 130 1.62 -17.57 -16.45
C LEU A 130 2.78 -17.65 -17.46
N ASN A 131 3.15 -18.85 -17.89
CA ASN A 131 4.25 -19.13 -18.80
C ASN A 131 5.62 -18.58 -18.33
N ALA A 132 5.82 -18.51 -17.00
CA ALA A 132 7.01 -17.90 -16.39
C ALA A 132 8.29 -18.75 -16.50
N PHE A 133 8.19 -20.04 -16.82
CA PHE A 133 9.31 -20.98 -16.96
C PHE A 133 9.37 -21.59 -18.36
N ILE A 134 10.58 -21.76 -18.90
CA ILE A 134 10.85 -22.44 -20.17
C ILE A 134 11.22 -23.92 -19.93
N ASP A 135 12.10 -24.18 -18.95
CA ASP A 135 12.61 -25.53 -18.66
C ASP A 135 12.55 -25.80 -17.15
N VAL A 136 11.87 -26.89 -16.78
CA VAL A 136 11.66 -27.36 -15.41
C VAL A 136 11.99 -28.85 -15.37
N ASN A 137 12.98 -29.24 -14.56
CA ASN A 137 13.43 -30.62 -14.41
C ASN A 137 13.34 -31.02 -12.93
N PRO A 138 12.21 -31.62 -12.50
CA PRO A 138 12.00 -32.01 -11.11
C PRO A 138 13.12 -32.88 -10.56
N GLN A 139 13.68 -33.80 -11.36
CA GLN A 139 14.71 -34.71 -10.86
C GLN A 139 15.99 -33.97 -10.46
N LEU A 140 16.49 -33.08 -11.33
CA LEU A 140 17.67 -32.25 -11.03
C LEU A 140 17.45 -31.37 -9.80
N THR A 141 16.27 -30.75 -9.69
CA THR A 141 15.91 -29.94 -8.52
C THR A 141 15.90 -30.77 -7.24
N LEU A 142 15.26 -31.95 -7.25
CA LEU A 142 15.14 -32.81 -6.07
C LEU A 142 16.50 -33.40 -5.65
N ASP A 143 17.37 -33.73 -6.61
CA ASP A 143 18.72 -34.21 -6.32
C ASP A 143 19.59 -33.12 -5.67
N ALA A 144 19.53 -31.88 -6.18
CA ALA A 144 20.18 -30.74 -5.56
C ALA A 144 19.63 -30.46 -4.14
N ALA A 145 18.32 -30.61 -3.94
CA ALA A 145 17.69 -30.44 -2.64
C ALA A 145 18.15 -31.51 -1.62
N ARG A 146 18.22 -32.78 -2.02
CA ARG A 146 18.77 -33.87 -1.17
C ARG A 146 20.23 -33.59 -0.80
N ALA A 147 21.04 -33.12 -1.76
CA ALA A 147 22.43 -32.75 -1.48
C ALA A 147 22.53 -31.59 -0.49
N ALA A 148 21.64 -30.60 -0.59
CA ALA A 148 21.56 -29.50 0.37
C ALA A 148 21.18 -29.99 1.77
N ASP A 149 20.20 -30.88 1.91
CA ASP A 149 19.84 -31.47 3.21
C ASP A 149 21.00 -32.27 3.83
N GLN A 150 21.76 -33.00 3.01
CA GLN A 150 22.97 -33.69 3.47
C GLN A 150 24.05 -32.70 3.96
N ARG A 151 24.30 -31.60 3.25
CA ARG A 151 25.23 -30.53 3.69
C ARG A 151 24.79 -29.96 5.04
N ARG A 152 23.49 -29.67 5.18
CA ARG A 152 22.92 -29.15 6.43
C ARG A 152 23.04 -30.14 7.58
N ALA A 153 22.81 -31.44 7.33
CA ALA A 153 22.97 -32.49 8.33
C ALA A 153 24.42 -32.62 8.84
N ARG A 154 25.42 -32.29 8.01
CA ARG A 154 26.85 -32.23 8.40
C ARG A 154 27.25 -30.93 9.11
N GLY A 155 26.34 -29.97 9.28
CA GLY A 155 26.64 -28.66 9.88
C GLY A 155 27.25 -27.65 8.91
N GLU A 156 27.28 -27.93 7.60
CA GLU A 156 27.81 -27.04 6.55
C GLU A 156 26.72 -26.07 6.02
N ALA A 157 25.89 -25.54 6.92
CA ALA A 157 24.72 -24.73 6.57
C ALA A 157 25.09 -23.23 6.47
N GLY A 158 25.38 -22.76 5.25
CA GLY A 158 25.43 -21.33 4.93
C GLY A 158 24.04 -20.69 4.83
N PRO A 159 23.97 -19.35 4.73
CA PRO A 159 22.70 -18.60 4.77
C PRO A 159 21.72 -18.96 3.65
N LEU A 160 22.19 -19.57 2.54
CA LEU A 160 21.39 -19.91 1.37
C LEU A 160 21.22 -21.42 1.12
N VAL A 161 21.82 -22.29 1.95
CA VAL A 161 21.88 -23.74 1.66
C VAL A 161 20.49 -24.38 1.73
N GLY A 162 19.99 -24.92 0.62
CA GLY A 162 18.67 -25.54 0.51
C GLY A 162 17.55 -24.57 0.18
N LEU A 163 17.86 -23.28 -0.06
CA LEU A 163 16.86 -22.31 -0.52
C LEU A 163 16.68 -22.40 -2.05
N PRO A 164 15.43 -22.43 -2.55
CA PRO A 164 15.16 -22.49 -3.97
C PRO A 164 15.49 -21.20 -4.72
N ILE A 165 15.89 -21.32 -5.99
CA ILE A 165 16.13 -20.21 -6.90
C ILE A 165 15.79 -20.60 -8.34
N ALA A 166 15.33 -19.64 -9.14
CA ALA A 166 15.19 -19.82 -10.58
C ALA A 166 16.18 -18.93 -11.35
N HIS A 167 16.59 -19.33 -12.54
CA HIS A 167 17.54 -18.56 -13.35
C HIS A 167 16.92 -18.10 -14.65
N LYS A 168 17.09 -16.82 -15.00
CA LYS A 168 16.80 -16.35 -16.36
C LYS A 168 17.53 -17.20 -17.39
N ASP A 169 16.85 -17.52 -18.48
CA ASP A 169 17.34 -18.50 -19.45
C ASP A 169 18.62 -18.10 -20.21
N VAL A 170 19.07 -16.85 -20.08
CA VAL A 170 20.40 -16.38 -20.55
C VAL A 170 21.58 -16.98 -19.79
N PHE A 171 21.40 -17.39 -18.53
CA PHE A 171 22.48 -18.00 -17.77
C PHE A 171 22.57 -19.46 -18.16
N VAL A 172 23.67 -19.82 -18.82
CA VAL A 172 23.87 -21.22 -19.21
C VAL A 172 24.04 -22.09 -17.97
N THR A 173 23.44 -23.28 -17.99
CA THR A 173 23.38 -24.17 -16.82
C THR A 173 23.49 -25.62 -17.31
N ARG A 174 24.43 -26.39 -16.76
CA ARG A 174 24.61 -27.80 -17.11
C ARG A 174 23.39 -28.61 -16.72
N GLY A 175 22.96 -29.50 -17.61
CA GLY A 175 21.79 -30.35 -17.41
C GLY A 175 20.44 -29.68 -17.71
N TRP A 176 20.43 -28.36 -17.94
CA TRP A 176 19.24 -27.60 -18.30
C TRP A 176 19.38 -27.04 -19.72
N LYS A 177 18.25 -26.89 -20.42
CA LYS A 177 18.24 -26.16 -21.69
C LYS A 177 18.55 -24.68 -21.42
N SER A 178 19.25 -24.03 -22.33
CA SER A 178 19.59 -22.60 -22.24
C SER A 178 19.32 -21.95 -23.58
N SER A 179 18.07 -21.53 -23.79
CA SER A 179 17.55 -21.13 -25.10
C SER A 179 17.55 -19.63 -25.35
N ALA A 180 17.79 -18.81 -24.32
CA ALA A 180 17.63 -17.36 -24.37
C ALA A 180 16.25 -16.93 -24.92
N GLY A 181 15.20 -17.72 -24.67
CA GLY A 181 13.85 -17.48 -25.19
C GLY A 181 13.73 -17.56 -26.72
N SER A 182 14.69 -18.20 -27.41
CA SER A 182 14.79 -18.21 -28.88
C SER A 182 14.71 -19.61 -29.47
N ARG A 183 14.13 -19.70 -30.67
CA ARG A 183 14.21 -20.91 -31.50
C ARG A 183 15.65 -21.28 -31.85
N MET A 184 16.53 -20.29 -32.03
CA MET A 184 17.95 -20.49 -32.36
C MET A 184 18.67 -21.40 -31.37
N LEU A 185 18.27 -21.41 -30.10
CA LEU A 185 18.89 -22.20 -29.03
C LEU A 185 17.89 -23.11 -28.30
N ALA A 186 16.73 -23.39 -28.90
CA ALA A 186 15.62 -24.11 -28.24
C ALA A 186 16.05 -25.46 -27.61
N ASP A 187 17.00 -26.16 -28.22
CA ASP A 187 17.53 -27.44 -27.75
C ASP A 187 18.99 -27.38 -27.26
N TYR A 188 19.53 -26.18 -27.04
CA TYR A 188 20.90 -26.03 -26.58
C TYR A 188 21.04 -26.44 -25.10
N VAL A 189 21.90 -27.43 -24.83
CA VAL A 189 22.33 -27.81 -23.49
C VAL A 189 23.80 -27.44 -23.34
N SER A 190 24.10 -26.59 -22.35
CA SER A 190 25.45 -26.07 -22.16
C SER A 190 26.39 -27.10 -21.53
N PRO A 191 27.66 -27.21 -21.97
CA PRO A 191 28.65 -28.06 -21.34
C PRO A 191 29.27 -27.45 -20.07
N PHE A 192 28.95 -26.19 -19.75
CA PHE A 192 29.45 -25.46 -18.59
C PHE A 192 28.36 -24.60 -17.95
N ASP A 193 28.60 -24.15 -16.72
CA ASP A 193 27.71 -23.26 -15.98
C ASP A 193 28.18 -21.82 -16.10
N ALA A 194 27.23 -20.88 -16.11
CA ALA A 194 27.55 -19.47 -15.89
C ALA A 194 28.12 -19.27 -14.48
N THR A 195 29.02 -18.30 -14.30
CA THR A 195 29.66 -18.05 -13.01
C THR A 195 28.65 -17.74 -11.90
N VAL A 196 27.58 -17.00 -12.23
CA VAL A 196 26.47 -16.73 -11.31
C VAL A 196 25.81 -18.02 -10.83
N VAL A 197 25.54 -18.95 -11.74
CA VAL A 197 24.91 -20.25 -11.44
C VAL A 197 25.85 -21.11 -10.59
N GLU A 198 27.12 -21.20 -10.98
CA GLU A 198 28.17 -21.91 -10.25
C GLU A 198 28.28 -21.42 -8.80
N ARG A 199 28.35 -20.10 -8.60
CA ARG A 199 28.45 -19.51 -7.25
C ARG A 199 27.22 -19.73 -6.39
N LEU A 200 26.03 -19.60 -6.96
CA LEU A 200 24.78 -19.83 -6.23
C LEU A 200 24.60 -21.31 -5.85
N ALA A 201 25.03 -22.23 -6.72
CA ALA A 201 25.07 -23.66 -6.41
C ALA A 201 26.10 -23.97 -5.29
N VAL A 202 27.29 -23.35 -5.32
CA VAL A 202 28.30 -23.46 -4.25
C VAL A 202 27.76 -22.93 -2.92
N ALA A 203 27.07 -21.78 -2.94
CA ALA A 203 26.35 -21.22 -1.79
C ALA A 203 25.20 -22.13 -1.30
N GLY A 204 24.85 -23.15 -2.09
CA GLY A 204 23.94 -24.23 -1.73
C GLY A 204 22.48 -24.00 -2.12
N MET A 205 22.19 -23.02 -2.98
CA MET A 205 20.84 -22.83 -3.48
C MET A 205 20.41 -23.96 -4.42
N VAL A 206 19.11 -24.23 -4.47
CA VAL A 206 18.50 -25.31 -5.26
C VAL A 206 17.84 -24.72 -6.50
N THR A 207 18.35 -25.04 -7.68
CA THR A 207 17.78 -24.56 -8.95
C THR A 207 16.43 -25.24 -9.25
N LEU A 208 15.38 -24.44 -9.39
CA LEU A 208 14.02 -24.86 -9.77
C LEU A 208 13.83 -24.98 -11.28
N GLY A 209 14.52 -24.12 -12.05
CA GLY A 209 14.48 -24.15 -13.50
C GLY A 209 14.86 -22.84 -14.17
N LYS A 210 14.57 -22.77 -15.46
CA LYS A 210 14.91 -21.66 -16.35
C LYS A 210 13.68 -20.79 -16.59
N THR A 211 13.74 -19.52 -16.23
CA THR A 211 12.63 -18.58 -16.39
C THR A 211 12.59 -18.00 -17.79
N ASN A 212 11.38 -17.73 -18.27
CA ASN A 212 11.11 -17.17 -19.58
C ASN A 212 11.59 -15.71 -19.68
N MET A 213 11.82 -15.24 -20.90
CA MET A 213 12.43 -13.95 -21.20
C MET A 213 12.14 -13.52 -22.64
N ASP A 214 12.27 -12.22 -22.95
CA ASP A 214 12.32 -11.78 -24.35
C ASP A 214 13.52 -12.42 -25.08
N GLU A 215 13.35 -12.71 -26.36
CA GLU A 215 14.35 -13.35 -27.19
C GLU A 215 15.70 -12.62 -27.12
N PHE A 216 16.78 -13.32 -26.73
CA PHE A 216 18.12 -12.76 -26.55
C PHE A 216 18.16 -11.47 -25.71
N ALA A 217 17.26 -11.36 -24.73
CA ALA A 217 17.11 -10.21 -23.85
C ALA A 217 16.65 -8.92 -24.56
N MET A 218 16.14 -9.00 -25.79
CA MET A 218 15.71 -7.86 -26.61
C MET A 218 14.20 -7.66 -26.52
N GLY A 219 13.78 -6.82 -25.58
CA GLY A 219 12.38 -6.45 -25.38
C GLY A 219 12.13 -5.96 -23.96
N SER A 220 10.97 -5.33 -23.77
CA SER A 220 10.55 -4.74 -22.50
C SER A 220 9.13 -5.17 -22.10
N SER A 221 8.62 -6.26 -22.69
CA SER A 221 7.28 -6.83 -22.42
C SER A 221 7.24 -8.36 -22.23
N ASN A 222 8.31 -9.08 -22.57
CA ASN A 222 8.37 -10.55 -22.64
C ASN A 222 7.47 -11.18 -23.72
N GLU A 223 7.00 -10.41 -24.70
CA GLU A 223 6.15 -10.90 -25.79
C GLU A 223 6.96 -11.56 -26.91
N ASN A 224 8.24 -11.23 -27.04
CA ASN A 224 9.09 -11.75 -28.13
C ASN A 224 9.58 -13.18 -27.88
N SER A 225 9.25 -13.81 -26.76
CA SER A 225 9.69 -15.18 -26.47
C SER A 225 9.14 -16.17 -27.49
N PHE A 226 10.02 -17.01 -28.03
CA PHE A 226 9.63 -18.14 -28.88
C PHE A 226 8.69 -19.13 -28.17
N PHE A 227 8.79 -19.23 -26.84
CA PHE A 227 7.96 -20.11 -26.01
C PHE A 227 6.62 -19.47 -25.61
N GLY A 228 6.30 -18.32 -26.19
CA GLY A 228 5.07 -17.57 -25.93
C GLY A 228 5.23 -16.52 -24.83
N PRO A 229 4.29 -15.56 -24.77
CA PRO A 229 4.36 -14.43 -23.84
C PRO A 229 4.19 -14.89 -22.39
N VAL A 230 4.84 -14.17 -21.47
CA VAL A 230 4.62 -14.30 -20.02
C VAL A 230 3.47 -13.38 -19.62
N ARG A 231 2.64 -13.80 -18.66
CA ARG A 231 1.53 -12.98 -18.14
C ARG A 231 1.88 -12.39 -16.78
N ASN A 232 1.43 -11.15 -16.53
CA ASN A 232 1.63 -10.51 -15.23
C ASN A 232 0.73 -11.14 -14.15
N PRO A 233 1.26 -11.52 -12.97
CA PRO A 233 0.44 -12.08 -11.89
C PRO A 233 -0.59 -11.12 -11.28
N TRP A 234 -0.38 -9.80 -11.40
CA TRP A 234 -1.31 -8.77 -10.89
C TRP A 234 -2.47 -8.49 -11.84
N ASP A 235 -2.25 -8.71 -13.15
CA ASP A 235 -3.28 -8.59 -14.17
C ASP A 235 -2.88 -9.48 -15.36
N ARG A 236 -3.64 -10.55 -15.58
CA ARG A 236 -3.31 -11.58 -16.59
C ARG A 236 -3.38 -11.05 -18.04
N ASN A 237 -3.97 -9.87 -18.25
CA ASN A 237 -3.98 -9.19 -19.54
C ASN A 237 -2.77 -8.27 -19.74
N ALA A 238 -2.01 -7.99 -18.67
CA ALA A 238 -0.87 -7.10 -18.70
C ALA A 238 0.46 -7.82 -18.90
N VAL A 239 1.43 -7.08 -19.43
CA VAL A 239 2.83 -7.52 -19.55
C VAL A 239 3.50 -7.55 -18.17
N PRO A 240 4.39 -8.52 -17.88
CA PRO A 240 5.23 -8.49 -16.68
C PRO A 240 6.46 -7.58 -16.81
N GLY A 241 6.59 -6.88 -17.94
CA GLY A 241 7.82 -6.18 -18.33
C GLY A 241 8.83 -7.12 -18.99
N GLY A 242 9.97 -6.56 -19.42
CA GLY A 242 11.02 -7.31 -20.09
C GLY A 242 12.42 -6.72 -19.93
N SER A 243 13.47 -7.48 -20.23
CA SER A 243 13.42 -8.84 -20.76
C SER A 243 13.42 -9.94 -19.70
N SER A 244 13.49 -9.62 -18.40
CA SER A 244 13.44 -10.62 -17.31
C SER A 244 12.01 -10.85 -16.78
N GLY A 245 11.01 -10.79 -17.67
CA GLY A 245 9.59 -10.88 -17.29
C GLY A 245 9.22 -12.20 -16.62
N GLY A 246 9.77 -13.33 -17.09
CA GLY A 246 9.57 -14.63 -16.44
C GLY A 246 10.14 -14.70 -15.02
N SER A 247 11.34 -14.16 -14.79
CA SER A 247 11.91 -14.06 -13.43
C SER A 247 11.03 -13.20 -12.51
N ALA A 248 10.55 -12.07 -13.01
CA ALA A 248 9.71 -11.15 -12.24
C ALA A 248 8.35 -11.77 -11.89
N ALA A 249 7.67 -12.35 -12.89
CA ALA A 249 6.40 -13.03 -12.72
C ALA A 249 6.53 -14.24 -11.76
N ALA A 250 7.60 -15.03 -11.87
CA ALA A 250 7.83 -16.17 -10.98
C ALA A 250 7.98 -15.75 -9.51
N VAL A 251 8.71 -14.66 -9.23
CA VAL A 251 8.86 -14.15 -7.86
C VAL A 251 7.55 -13.55 -7.35
N ALA A 252 6.87 -12.72 -8.16
CA ALA A 252 5.61 -12.07 -7.79
C ALA A 252 4.48 -13.08 -7.51
N ALA A 253 4.41 -14.16 -8.30
CA ALA A 253 3.44 -15.25 -8.10
C ALA A 253 3.85 -16.25 -6.99
N GLY A 254 5.01 -16.07 -6.34
CA GLY A 254 5.51 -17.00 -5.32
C GLY A 254 5.80 -18.40 -5.88
N LEU A 255 6.29 -18.49 -7.11
CA LEU A 255 6.78 -19.73 -7.74
C LEU A 255 8.25 -19.99 -7.41
N THR A 256 8.96 -18.97 -6.95
CA THR A 256 10.32 -19.02 -6.41
C THR A 256 10.50 -17.85 -5.43
N PRO A 257 11.26 -17.99 -4.33
CA PRO A 257 11.49 -16.88 -3.42
C PRO A 257 12.47 -15.84 -3.97
N ALA A 258 13.35 -16.26 -4.88
CA ALA A 258 14.29 -15.41 -5.61
C ALA A 258 14.56 -15.95 -7.01
N ALA A 259 14.97 -15.06 -7.91
CA ALA A 259 15.42 -15.41 -9.25
C ALA A 259 16.62 -14.56 -9.65
N THR A 260 17.43 -15.06 -10.58
CA THR A 260 18.40 -14.21 -11.28
C THR A 260 17.76 -13.59 -12.52
N GLY A 261 18.11 -12.33 -12.80
CA GLY A 261 17.75 -11.61 -14.02
C GLY A 261 18.99 -11.00 -14.67
N THR A 262 18.78 -10.36 -15.82
CA THR A 262 19.82 -9.54 -16.48
C THR A 262 19.24 -8.20 -16.88
N ASP A 263 20.04 -7.16 -16.73
CA ASP A 263 19.66 -5.78 -17.01
C ASP A 263 20.70 -5.14 -17.93
N THR A 264 20.29 -4.89 -19.16
CA THR A 264 21.10 -4.18 -20.17
C THR A 264 20.66 -2.72 -20.28
N GLY A 265 19.35 -2.45 -20.17
CA GLY A 265 18.77 -1.10 -20.28
C GLY A 265 17.60 -0.83 -19.33
N GLY A 266 17.38 -1.69 -18.34
CA GLY A 266 16.19 -1.68 -17.46
C GLY A 266 15.65 -3.08 -17.18
N SER A 267 16.21 -4.12 -17.80
CA SER A 267 15.60 -5.45 -17.86
C SER A 267 15.53 -6.25 -16.56
N ILE A 268 16.03 -5.73 -15.42
CA ILE A 268 15.68 -6.21 -14.07
C ILE A 268 14.72 -5.24 -13.40
N ARG A 269 15.04 -3.95 -13.44
CA ARG A 269 14.32 -2.89 -12.73
C ARG A 269 12.89 -2.73 -13.24
N GLN A 270 12.70 -2.66 -14.55
CA GLN A 270 11.39 -2.45 -15.17
C GLN A 270 10.43 -3.63 -14.91
N PRO A 271 10.81 -4.91 -15.14
CA PRO A 271 9.96 -6.02 -14.74
C PRO A 271 9.66 -6.06 -13.23
N ALA A 272 10.64 -5.71 -12.39
CA ALA A 272 10.43 -5.65 -10.94
C ALA A 272 9.38 -4.59 -10.56
N SER A 273 9.44 -3.40 -11.17
CA SER A 273 8.44 -2.35 -11.04
C SER A 273 7.06 -2.82 -11.47
N LEU A 274 6.95 -3.43 -12.66
CA LEU A 274 5.67 -3.81 -13.25
C LEU A 274 4.99 -5.00 -12.57
N THR A 275 5.74 -5.77 -11.78
CA THR A 275 5.24 -6.95 -11.03
C THR A 275 5.27 -6.78 -9.52
N GLY A 276 5.65 -5.60 -9.02
CA GLY A 276 5.58 -5.28 -7.59
C GLY A 276 6.59 -6.03 -6.73
N ILE A 277 7.80 -6.28 -7.23
CA ILE A 277 8.88 -6.96 -6.50
C ILE A 277 10.12 -6.08 -6.42
N THR A 278 11.15 -6.53 -5.69
CA THR A 278 12.43 -5.85 -5.60
C THR A 278 13.42 -6.45 -6.61
N GLY A 279 14.09 -5.62 -7.39
CA GLY A 279 15.11 -6.07 -8.33
C GLY A 279 16.30 -5.10 -8.38
N ILE A 280 17.52 -5.63 -8.32
CA ILE A 280 18.75 -4.81 -8.31
C ILE A 280 19.67 -5.20 -9.47
N LYS A 281 20.08 -4.20 -10.24
CA LYS A 281 21.22 -4.26 -11.14
C LYS A 281 22.45 -3.70 -10.41
N PRO A 282 23.50 -4.50 -10.15
CA PRO A 282 24.71 -3.99 -9.51
C PRO A 282 25.54 -3.14 -10.48
N THR A 283 26.64 -2.59 -9.96
CA THR A 283 27.63 -1.86 -10.76
C THR A 283 28.18 -2.75 -11.88
N TYR A 284 28.44 -2.18 -13.06
CA TYR A 284 29.10 -2.92 -14.15
C TYR A 284 30.46 -3.47 -13.67
N GLY A 285 30.76 -4.73 -14.00
CA GLY A 285 31.95 -5.45 -13.53
C GLY A 285 31.85 -6.08 -12.14
N ARG A 286 30.79 -5.82 -11.35
CA ARG A 286 30.61 -6.42 -10.01
C ARG A 286 30.27 -7.91 -10.03
N VAL A 287 29.37 -8.29 -10.94
CA VAL A 287 28.97 -9.67 -11.19
C VAL A 287 29.60 -10.09 -12.52
N SER A 288 30.15 -11.31 -12.55
CA SER A 288 30.76 -11.86 -13.76
C SER A 288 29.70 -12.13 -14.84
N ARG A 289 30.06 -11.83 -16.07
CA ARG A 289 29.26 -12.08 -17.27
C ARG A 289 29.61 -13.41 -17.95
N TYR A 290 30.58 -14.17 -17.43
CA TYR A 290 30.94 -15.47 -18.00
C TYR A 290 29.76 -16.45 -17.94
N GLY A 291 29.42 -17.02 -19.10
CA GLY A 291 28.24 -17.90 -19.29
C GLY A 291 26.89 -17.18 -19.27
N MET A 292 26.85 -15.86 -19.15
CA MET A 292 25.67 -15.08 -19.50
C MET A 292 25.68 -14.86 -21.02
N ILE A 293 24.65 -15.34 -21.73
CA ILE A 293 24.54 -15.12 -23.18
C ILE A 293 24.41 -13.61 -23.44
N ALA A 294 25.44 -13.04 -24.05
CA ALA A 294 25.57 -11.60 -24.21
C ALA A 294 24.58 -11.03 -25.23
N PHE A 295 23.94 -9.91 -24.85
CA PHE A 295 23.22 -9.02 -25.74
C PHE A 295 24.12 -7.84 -26.11
N ALA A 296 24.38 -6.93 -25.16
CA ALA A 296 25.28 -5.80 -25.32
C ALA A 296 26.35 -5.85 -24.22
N SER A 297 27.53 -6.33 -24.59
CA SER A 297 28.62 -6.66 -23.66
C SER A 297 29.00 -5.52 -22.73
N SER A 298 28.98 -4.26 -23.19
CA SER A 298 29.36 -3.11 -22.36
C SER A 298 28.23 -2.58 -21.45
N LEU A 299 27.06 -3.21 -21.47
CA LEU A 299 25.86 -2.79 -20.76
C LEU A 299 25.25 -3.91 -19.91
N ASP A 300 25.36 -5.16 -20.36
CA ASP A 300 24.78 -6.32 -19.70
C ASP A 300 25.32 -6.46 -18.27
N GLN A 301 24.41 -6.56 -17.30
CA GLN A 301 24.79 -6.95 -15.96
C GLN A 301 23.77 -7.90 -15.32
N GLY A 302 24.27 -8.95 -14.67
CA GLY A 302 23.45 -9.91 -13.92
C GLY A 302 23.10 -9.39 -12.53
N GLY A 303 21.89 -9.64 -12.06
CA GLY A 303 21.46 -9.22 -10.74
C GLY A 303 20.29 -10.03 -10.17
N PRO A 304 20.07 -10.00 -8.84
CA PRO A 304 18.99 -10.72 -8.20
C PRO A 304 17.65 -9.97 -8.24
N MET A 305 16.58 -10.77 -8.23
CA MET A 305 15.18 -10.36 -8.13
C MET A 305 14.54 -11.17 -7.00
N ALA A 306 13.94 -10.50 -6.03
CA ALA A 306 13.30 -11.12 -4.87
C ALA A 306 12.16 -10.23 -4.37
N ARG A 307 11.43 -10.64 -3.33
CA ARG A 307 10.38 -9.75 -2.78
C ARG A 307 10.96 -8.56 -2.04
N SER A 308 12.01 -8.76 -1.24
CA SER A 308 12.60 -7.71 -0.40
C SER A 308 14.02 -7.32 -0.81
N ALA A 309 14.43 -6.12 -0.40
CA ALA A 309 15.81 -5.66 -0.50
C ALA A 309 16.77 -6.57 0.28
N ALA A 310 16.35 -7.06 1.45
CA ALA A 310 17.13 -7.99 2.26
C ALA A 310 17.40 -9.31 1.52
N ASP A 311 16.40 -9.87 0.84
CA ASP A 311 16.56 -11.08 0.05
C ASP A 311 17.49 -10.86 -1.16
N CYS A 312 17.33 -9.72 -1.85
CA CYS A 312 18.25 -9.33 -2.92
C CYS A 312 19.70 -9.20 -2.43
N ALA A 313 19.92 -8.63 -1.23
CA ALA A 313 21.25 -8.50 -0.63
C ALA A 313 21.90 -9.85 -0.36
N LEU A 314 21.15 -10.83 0.16
CA LEU A 314 21.62 -12.18 0.42
C LEU A 314 22.05 -12.89 -0.87
N VAL A 315 21.24 -12.79 -1.93
CA VAL A 315 21.58 -13.40 -3.22
C VAL A 315 22.75 -12.67 -3.89
N LEU A 316 22.80 -11.34 -3.78
CA LEU A 316 23.89 -10.53 -4.35
C LEU A 316 25.24 -10.87 -3.72
N ASN A 317 25.28 -11.13 -2.40
CA ASN A 317 26.47 -11.61 -1.68
C ASN A 317 27.03 -12.88 -2.31
N ALA A 318 26.17 -13.83 -2.68
CA ALA A 318 26.59 -15.11 -3.23
C ALA A 318 27.01 -15.02 -4.70
N MET A 319 26.36 -14.21 -5.54
CA MET A 319 26.65 -14.15 -6.98
C MET A 319 27.79 -13.19 -7.38
N SER A 320 28.11 -12.22 -6.53
CA SER A 320 29.14 -11.21 -6.80
C SER A 320 30.56 -11.73 -6.57
N GLY A 321 31.54 -11.13 -7.24
CA GLY A 321 32.95 -11.41 -7.03
C GLY A 321 33.76 -11.54 -8.33
N PHE A 322 35.07 -11.33 -8.21
CA PHE A 322 36.00 -11.40 -9.34
C PHE A 322 36.01 -12.77 -10.00
N ASP A 323 36.06 -12.81 -11.34
CA ASP A 323 36.16 -14.02 -12.14
C ASP A 323 37.19 -13.83 -13.24
N GLU A 324 38.28 -14.59 -13.19
CA GLU A 324 39.38 -14.52 -14.16
C GLU A 324 38.95 -14.87 -15.59
N ARG A 325 37.82 -15.58 -15.76
CA ARG A 325 37.26 -15.95 -17.07
C ARG A 325 36.54 -14.80 -17.75
N ASP A 326 36.25 -13.72 -17.02
CA ASP A 326 35.62 -12.50 -17.53
C ASP A 326 36.58 -11.31 -17.35
N SER A 327 37.20 -10.88 -18.44
CA SER A 327 38.13 -9.74 -18.43
C SER A 327 37.49 -8.40 -18.03
N THR A 328 36.15 -8.33 -17.97
CA THR A 328 35.41 -7.15 -17.49
C THR A 328 34.98 -7.26 -16.03
N SER A 329 35.23 -8.41 -15.39
CA SER A 329 35.02 -8.60 -13.96
C SER A 329 36.09 -7.84 -13.18
N LEU A 330 35.66 -6.95 -12.29
CA LEU A 330 36.57 -6.10 -11.54
C LEU A 330 37.09 -6.83 -10.30
N CYS A 331 38.41 -6.86 -10.14
CA CYS A 331 39.05 -7.44 -8.98
C CYS A 331 38.90 -6.48 -7.79
N LEU A 332 37.88 -6.71 -6.97
CA LEU A 332 37.55 -5.90 -5.80
C LEU A 332 37.40 -6.80 -4.59
N ASP A 333 37.63 -6.25 -3.40
CA ASP A 333 37.41 -6.98 -2.16
C ASP A 333 35.95 -7.45 -2.05
N ALA A 334 35.78 -8.61 -1.43
CA ALA A 334 34.46 -9.15 -1.14
C ALA A 334 33.68 -8.15 -0.26
N GLN A 335 32.44 -7.88 -0.65
CA GLN A 335 31.54 -6.96 0.04
C GLN A 335 30.43 -7.77 0.69
N ASP A 336 30.07 -7.39 1.93
CA ASP A 336 28.83 -7.86 2.55
C ASP A 336 27.71 -6.84 2.32
N TYR A 337 26.80 -7.13 1.40
CA TYR A 337 25.66 -6.28 1.07
C TYR A 337 24.58 -6.25 2.16
N THR A 338 24.65 -7.13 3.17
CA THR A 338 23.70 -7.17 4.29
C THR A 338 24.11 -6.29 5.48
N ARG A 339 25.36 -5.80 5.49
CA ARG A 339 26.01 -5.16 6.65
C ARG A 339 25.29 -3.94 7.23
N TYR A 340 24.45 -3.27 6.45
CA TYR A 340 23.72 -2.06 6.87
C TYR A 340 22.20 -2.25 6.95
N LEU A 341 21.68 -3.46 6.67
CA LEU A 341 20.25 -3.73 6.77
C LEU A 341 19.77 -3.54 8.22
N GLY A 342 18.63 -2.87 8.38
CA GLY A 342 18.06 -2.54 9.69
C GLY A 342 18.83 -1.50 10.50
N GLN A 343 19.93 -0.96 9.99
CA GLN A 343 20.70 0.07 10.68
C GLN A 343 20.28 1.47 10.24
N PRO A 344 20.29 2.47 11.15
CA PRO A 344 20.08 3.86 10.78
C PRO A 344 21.23 4.36 9.88
N TRP A 345 20.94 5.39 9.08
CA TRP A 345 21.93 6.13 8.31
C TRP A 345 22.99 6.72 9.26
N PRO A 346 24.25 6.91 8.83
CA PRO A 346 25.30 7.42 9.72
C PRO A 346 24.91 8.73 10.40
N GLY A 347 24.90 8.72 11.73
CA GLY A 347 24.50 9.88 12.56
C GLY A 347 22.99 10.02 12.81
N ALA A 348 22.15 9.11 12.29
CA ALA A 348 20.71 9.12 12.49
C ALA A 348 20.27 8.35 13.76
N SER A 349 19.10 8.69 14.29
CA SER A 349 18.46 7.98 15.41
C SER A 349 17.52 6.87 14.91
N ALA A 350 17.04 6.01 15.82
CA ALA A 350 16.07 4.98 15.46
C ALA A 350 14.72 5.55 15.01
N GLU A 351 14.32 6.70 15.55
CA GLU A 351 13.04 7.37 15.23
C GLU A 351 13.07 8.05 13.86
N ARG A 352 14.22 8.57 13.44
CA ARG A 352 14.43 9.15 12.10
C ARG A 352 15.61 8.45 11.42
N PRO A 353 15.44 7.19 11.00
CA PRO A 353 16.55 6.32 10.61
C PRO A 353 17.26 6.75 9.33
N LEU A 354 16.74 7.72 8.57
CA LEU A 354 17.37 8.27 7.37
C LEU A 354 17.78 9.75 7.54
N ALA A 355 17.83 10.26 8.77
CA ALA A 355 18.31 11.60 9.05
C ALA A 355 19.72 11.83 8.47
N GLY A 356 19.87 12.88 7.65
CA GLY A 356 21.13 13.23 6.99
C GLY A 356 21.36 12.58 5.63
N LEU A 357 20.51 11.66 5.18
CA LEU A 357 20.53 11.15 3.82
C LEU A 357 20.05 12.22 2.83
N ARG A 358 20.80 12.48 1.76
CA ARG A 358 20.43 13.39 0.67
C ARG A 358 19.97 12.58 -0.55
N ILE A 359 18.73 12.76 -0.95
CA ILE A 359 18.11 12.09 -2.09
C ILE A 359 17.99 13.10 -3.23
N GLY A 360 18.71 12.87 -4.33
CA GLY A 360 18.59 13.65 -5.56
C GLY A 360 17.38 13.24 -6.40
N LEU A 361 16.59 14.20 -6.84
CA LEU A 361 15.45 14.03 -7.75
C LEU A 361 15.78 14.68 -9.10
N PRO A 362 16.15 13.91 -10.13
CA PRO A 362 16.41 14.45 -11.45
C PRO A 362 15.15 15.09 -12.03
N ARG A 363 15.18 16.40 -12.29
CA ARG A 363 14.00 17.15 -12.81
C ARG A 363 13.45 16.55 -14.09
N GLU A 364 14.33 16.04 -14.94
CA GLU A 364 14.00 15.42 -16.22
C GLU A 364 13.17 14.13 -16.06
N TYR A 365 13.22 13.48 -14.89
CA TYR A 365 12.44 12.27 -14.63
C TYR A 365 10.99 12.57 -14.27
N PHE A 366 10.70 13.78 -13.80
CA PHE A 366 9.39 14.24 -13.37
C PHE A 366 8.77 15.19 -14.41
N GLY A 367 9.04 14.96 -15.69
CA GLY A 367 8.46 15.71 -16.81
C GLY A 367 7.05 15.25 -17.23
N ALA A 368 6.58 15.76 -18.38
CA ALA A 368 5.24 15.50 -18.92
C ALA A 368 5.01 14.06 -19.43
N GLY A 369 6.07 13.27 -19.61
CA GLY A 369 5.99 11.88 -20.04
C GLY A 369 5.64 10.87 -18.93
N LEU A 370 5.62 11.32 -17.67
CA LEU A 370 5.31 10.49 -16.51
C LEU A 370 3.80 10.51 -16.26
N ALA A 371 3.15 9.33 -16.22
CA ALA A 371 1.74 9.22 -15.92
C ALA A 371 1.40 9.73 -14.51
N ASP A 372 0.25 10.37 -14.35
CA ASP A 372 -0.16 11.00 -13.09
C ASP A 372 -0.34 9.99 -11.95
N ASP A 373 -0.81 8.78 -12.25
CA ASP A 373 -0.98 7.71 -11.26
C ASP A 373 0.37 7.17 -10.75
N VAL A 374 1.35 7.02 -11.65
CA VAL A 374 2.74 6.70 -11.28
C VAL A 374 3.37 7.82 -10.46
N ARG A 375 3.20 9.08 -10.88
CA ARG A 375 3.69 10.25 -10.15
C ARG A 375 3.13 10.29 -8.73
N ALA A 376 1.82 10.11 -8.57
CA ALA A 376 1.18 10.15 -7.26
C ALA A 376 1.76 9.10 -6.29
N ALA A 377 1.99 7.87 -6.77
CA ALA A 377 2.64 6.82 -5.99
C ALA A 377 4.09 7.17 -5.61
N LEU A 378 4.86 7.77 -6.53
CA LEU A 378 6.23 8.22 -6.25
C LEU A 378 6.25 9.35 -5.23
N ASP A 379 5.39 10.36 -5.37
CA ASP A 379 5.31 11.48 -4.44
C ASP A 379 4.94 11.00 -3.03
N ALA A 380 4.05 10.01 -2.91
CA ALA A 380 3.74 9.38 -1.63
C ALA A 380 4.96 8.66 -1.03
N ALA A 381 5.71 7.92 -1.85
CA ALA A 381 6.93 7.25 -1.42
C ALA A 381 8.01 8.25 -0.96
N LEU A 382 8.21 9.34 -1.71
CA LEU A 382 9.16 10.40 -1.38
C LEU A 382 8.80 11.10 -0.06
N ARG A 383 7.52 11.39 0.18
CA ARG A 383 7.04 11.90 1.48
C ARG A 383 7.37 10.93 2.63
N GLN A 384 7.26 9.62 2.39
CA GLN A 384 7.63 8.62 3.39
C GLN A 384 9.14 8.66 3.71
N TYR A 385 10.00 8.90 2.72
CA TYR A 385 11.44 9.11 2.96
C TYR A 385 11.73 10.37 3.78
N GLU A 386 11.01 11.47 3.54
CA GLU A 386 11.14 12.70 4.35
C GLU A 386 10.72 12.48 5.81
N GLN A 387 9.63 11.72 6.03
CA GLN A 387 9.20 11.32 7.38
C GLN A 387 10.28 10.52 8.10
N LEU A 388 10.97 9.62 7.39
CA LEU A 388 12.12 8.86 7.91
C LEU A 388 13.36 9.72 8.16
N GLY A 389 13.39 10.98 7.70
CA GLY A 389 14.45 11.95 7.97
C GLY A 389 15.32 12.32 6.77
N ALA A 390 15.07 11.76 5.59
CA ALA A 390 15.84 12.10 4.40
C ALA A 390 15.53 13.53 3.91
N THR A 391 16.50 14.13 3.21
CA THR A 391 16.35 15.44 2.56
C THR A 391 16.25 15.24 1.06
N LEU A 392 15.19 15.75 0.43
CA LEU A 392 15.02 15.73 -1.02
C LEU A 392 15.69 16.95 -1.65
N LEU A 393 16.43 16.74 -2.74
CA LEU A 393 17.16 17.77 -3.48
C LEU A 393 16.84 17.66 -4.96
N ASP A 394 16.51 18.77 -5.61
CA ASP A 394 16.47 18.82 -7.06
C ASP A 394 17.89 18.66 -7.64
N VAL A 395 18.07 17.70 -8.55
CA VAL A 395 19.28 17.59 -9.37
C VAL A 395 18.90 17.62 -10.85
N SER A 396 19.89 17.76 -11.74
CA SER A 396 19.65 17.78 -13.18
C SER A 396 20.51 16.74 -13.88
N LEU A 397 19.88 15.98 -14.76
CA LEU A 397 20.48 15.04 -15.71
C LEU A 397 20.09 15.49 -17.13
N PRO A 398 20.70 16.57 -17.64
CA PRO A 398 20.21 17.30 -18.81
C PRO A 398 20.22 16.48 -20.10
N LYS A 399 21.01 15.39 -20.16
CA LYS A 399 21.07 14.50 -21.33
C LYS A 399 20.21 13.24 -21.21
N THR A 400 19.26 13.20 -20.28
CA THR A 400 18.36 12.05 -20.08
C THR A 400 17.69 11.59 -21.38
N GLU A 401 17.10 12.50 -22.16
CA GLU A 401 16.39 12.16 -23.40
C GLU A 401 17.31 11.51 -24.45
N LEU A 402 18.60 11.86 -24.48
CA LEU A 402 19.58 11.27 -25.39
C LEU A 402 19.91 9.82 -25.04
N SER A 403 19.52 9.33 -23.86
CA SER A 403 19.77 7.95 -23.44
C SER A 403 19.10 6.93 -24.35
N ILE A 404 17.92 7.25 -24.89
CA ILE A 404 17.21 6.38 -25.84
C ILE A 404 18.05 6.19 -27.11
N PRO A 405 18.32 7.23 -27.92
CA PRO A 405 19.04 7.01 -29.18
C PRO A 405 20.48 6.50 -28.94
N VAL A 406 21.16 6.91 -27.86
CA VAL A 406 22.50 6.38 -27.52
C VAL A 406 22.46 4.87 -27.24
N TYR A 407 21.52 4.42 -26.40
CA TYR A 407 21.38 3.00 -26.09
C TYR A 407 21.03 2.18 -27.32
N TYR A 408 20.07 2.65 -28.13
CA TYR A 408 19.63 1.94 -29.33
C TYR A 408 20.62 2.05 -30.51
N VAL A 409 21.71 2.79 -30.37
CA VAL A 409 22.88 2.67 -31.26
C VAL A 409 23.88 1.66 -30.71
N ILE A 410 24.26 1.80 -29.44
CA ILE A 410 25.31 0.96 -28.83
C ILE A 410 24.87 -0.49 -28.70
N ALA A 411 23.70 -0.75 -28.11
CA ALA A 411 23.25 -2.09 -27.80
C ALA A 411 23.01 -2.93 -29.07
N PRO A 412 22.34 -2.42 -30.13
CA PRO A 412 22.22 -3.15 -31.40
C PRO A 412 23.55 -3.32 -32.13
N ALA A 413 24.46 -2.34 -32.10
CA ALA A 413 25.80 -2.48 -32.67
C ALA A 413 26.54 -3.67 -32.05
N GLU A 414 26.61 -3.72 -30.73
CA GLU A 414 27.23 -4.83 -30.01
C GLU A 414 26.49 -6.15 -30.27
N ALA A 415 25.16 -6.15 -30.30
CA ALA A 415 24.36 -7.34 -30.59
C ALA A 415 24.64 -7.92 -31.98
N SER A 416 24.80 -7.06 -33.00
CA SER A 416 25.10 -7.51 -34.36
C SER A 416 26.42 -8.29 -34.46
N SER A 417 27.39 -7.94 -33.60
CA SER A 417 28.65 -8.66 -33.45
C SER A 417 28.50 -9.88 -32.53
N ASN A 418 27.93 -9.71 -31.34
CA ASN A 418 27.76 -10.75 -30.33
C ASN A 418 26.98 -11.97 -30.87
N LEU A 419 25.87 -11.72 -31.56
CA LEU A 419 24.99 -12.75 -32.11
C LEU A 419 25.47 -13.30 -33.46
N SER A 420 26.57 -12.80 -34.02
CA SER A 420 27.14 -13.32 -35.27
C SER A 420 27.60 -14.78 -35.15
N ARG A 421 27.89 -15.24 -33.91
CA ARG A 421 28.29 -16.62 -33.58
C ARG A 421 27.19 -17.66 -33.77
N PHE A 422 25.92 -17.24 -33.81
CA PHE A 422 24.77 -18.13 -33.96
C PHE A 422 24.52 -18.35 -35.45
N ASP A 423 25.13 -19.43 -35.93
CA ASP A 423 25.33 -19.71 -37.33
C ASP A 423 24.96 -21.16 -37.69
N GLY A 424 24.56 -21.94 -36.68
CA GLY A 424 24.18 -23.36 -36.76
C GLY A 424 25.34 -24.33 -36.98
N VAL A 425 26.59 -23.86 -37.09
CA VAL A 425 27.74 -24.73 -37.43
C VAL A 425 28.18 -25.55 -36.23
N ARG A 426 28.31 -24.92 -35.06
CA ARG A 426 28.83 -25.59 -33.85
C ARG A 426 27.73 -26.06 -32.90
N TYR A 427 26.64 -25.31 -32.81
CA TYR A 427 25.53 -25.54 -31.89
C TYR A 427 24.31 -24.73 -32.32
N GLY A 428 23.17 -24.98 -31.69
CA GLY A 428 21.91 -24.30 -31.97
C GLY A 428 21.19 -24.82 -33.22
N HIS A 429 20.20 -24.06 -33.68
CA HIS A 429 19.43 -24.35 -34.88
C HIS A 429 20.33 -24.35 -36.13
N ARG A 430 20.09 -25.27 -37.05
CA ARG A 430 20.68 -25.29 -38.39
C ARG A 430 19.56 -25.53 -39.40
N ALA A 431 19.52 -24.74 -40.47
CA ALA A 431 18.61 -24.97 -41.58
C ALA A 431 18.76 -26.40 -42.12
N SER A 432 17.64 -27.10 -42.30
CA SER A 432 17.64 -28.47 -42.81
C SER A 432 17.99 -28.55 -44.29
N GLU A 433 17.71 -27.48 -45.06
CA GLU A 433 17.92 -27.43 -46.51
C GLU A 433 18.64 -26.16 -46.95
N TYR A 434 19.84 -26.32 -47.52
CA TYR A 434 20.64 -25.21 -48.02
C TYR A 434 21.48 -25.63 -49.24
N ARG A 435 21.74 -24.67 -50.13
CA ARG A 435 22.50 -24.92 -51.37
C ARG A 435 24.01 -24.84 -51.19
N ASP A 436 24.45 -23.90 -50.35
CA ASP A 436 25.84 -23.63 -50.05
C ASP A 436 25.98 -23.05 -48.64
N LEU A 437 27.21 -22.71 -48.24
CA LEU A 437 27.49 -22.20 -46.90
C LEU A 437 26.83 -20.86 -46.60
N LEU A 438 26.75 -19.95 -47.58
CA LEU A 438 26.12 -18.64 -47.39
C LEU A 438 24.60 -18.79 -47.27
N ASP A 439 24.00 -19.64 -48.10
CA ASP A 439 22.58 -20.03 -48.05
C ASP A 439 22.25 -20.64 -46.68
N MET A 440 23.11 -21.53 -46.16
CA MET A 440 22.96 -22.12 -44.82
C MET A 440 22.94 -21.06 -43.73
N TYR A 441 23.90 -20.13 -43.72
CA TYR A 441 23.95 -19.07 -42.71
C TYR A 441 22.69 -18.20 -42.74
N LYS A 442 22.27 -17.79 -43.94
CA LYS A 442 21.09 -16.94 -44.13
C LYS A 442 19.83 -17.61 -43.61
N LYS A 443 19.53 -18.82 -44.07
CA LYS A 443 18.35 -19.57 -43.65
C LYS A 443 18.37 -19.88 -42.17
N THR A 444 19.50 -20.34 -41.64
CA THR A 444 19.63 -20.66 -40.21
C THR A 444 19.30 -19.45 -39.34
N ARG A 445 19.85 -18.28 -39.67
CA ARG A 445 19.63 -17.05 -38.91
C ARG A 445 18.20 -16.52 -39.09
N SER A 446 17.66 -16.59 -40.30
CA SER A 446 16.28 -16.17 -40.59
C SER A 446 15.22 -17.03 -39.94
N GLU A 447 15.43 -18.35 -39.90
CA GLU A 447 14.52 -19.32 -39.29
C GLU A 447 14.63 -19.33 -37.76
N GLY A 448 15.83 -19.08 -37.24
CA GLY A 448 16.14 -19.19 -35.82
C GLY A 448 15.87 -17.92 -35.00
N PHE A 449 16.04 -16.74 -35.58
CA PHE A 449 15.78 -15.47 -34.89
C PHE A 449 14.38 -14.90 -35.20
N GLY A 450 13.72 -14.37 -34.18
CA GLY A 450 12.49 -13.59 -34.31
C GLY A 450 12.70 -12.20 -34.90
N ALA A 451 11.59 -11.49 -35.13
CA ALA A 451 11.58 -10.20 -35.84
C ALA A 451 12.39 -9.12 -35.11
N GLU A 452 12.24 -8.99 -33.78
CA GLU A 452 12.94 -7.99 -32.99
C GLU A 452 14.46 -8.20 -32.99
N VAL A 453 14.92 -9.45 -32.83
CA VAL A 453 16.35 -9.77 -32.87
C VAL A 453 16.94 -9.49 -34.25
N LYS A 454 16.26 -9.89 -35.33
CA LYS A 454 16.68 -9.57 -36.71
C LYS A 454 16.76 -8.06 -36.91
N ARG A 455 15.76 -7.30 -36.47
CA ARG A 455 15.74 -5.83 -36.57
C ARG A 455 16.94 -5.19 -35.89
N ARG A 456 17.25 -5.58 -34.65
CA ARG A 456 18.42 -5.03 -33.92
C ARG A 456 19.74 -5.42 -34.56
N ILE A 457 19.86 -6.64 -35.10
CA ILE A 457 21.06 -7.04 -35.86
C ILE A 457 21.23 -6.15 -37.10
N LEU A 458 20.14 -5.84 -37.82
CA LEU A 458 20.18 -4.97 -39.00
C LEU A 458 20.57 -3.53 -38.65
N VAL A 459 19.98 -2.96 -37.59
CA VAL A 459 20.37 -1.64 -37.05
C VAL A 459 21.85 -1.63 -36.72
N GLY A 460 22.31 -2.62 -35.95
CA GLY A 460 23.71 -2.73 -35.54
C GLY A 460 24.68 -2.84 -36.73
N THR A 461 24.30 -3.64 -37.72
CA THR A 461 25.09 -3.82 -38.96
C THR A 461 25.18 -2.50 -39.74
N TYR A 462 24.10 -1.71 -39.77
CA TYR A 462 24.09 -0.40 -40.41
C TYR A 462 25.00 0.60 -39.70
N VAL A 463 24.87 0.75 -38.37
CA VAL A 463 25.65 1.75 -37.63
C VAL A 463 27.15 1.41 -37.57
N LEU A 464 27.52 0.14 -37.74
CA LEU A 464 28.92 -0.30 -37.84
C LEU A 464 29.48 -0.28 -39.27
N SER A 465 28.66 0.03 -40.27
CA SER A 465 29.10 0.04 -41.67
C SER A 465 29.99 1.25 -42.01
N HIS A 466 30.86 1.07 -43.00
CA HIS A 466 31.83 2.09 -43.40
C HIS A 466 31.14 3.40 -43.83
N GLY A 467 31.57 4.52 -43.25
CA GLY A 467 30.97 5.85 -43.43
C GLY A 467 29.96 6.26 -42.35
N TYR A 468 29.42 5.30 -41.59
CA TYR A 468 28.41 5.54 -40.54
C TYR A 468 28.93 5.29 -39.12
N TYR A 469 30.04 4.57 -38.98
CA TYR A 469 30.68 4.28 -37.70
C TYR A 469 30.99 5.54 -36.87
N ASP A 470 31.70 6.51 -37.46
CA ASP A 470 32.09 7.75 -36.76
C ASP A 470 30.86 8.61 -36.43
N ALA A 471 29.90 8.67 -37.37
CA ALA A 471 28.72 9.51 -37.28
C ALA A 471 27.70 9.03 -36.23
N TYR A 472 27.66 7.72 -35.95
CA TYR A 472 26.69 7.13 -35.03
C TYR A 472 27.34 6.45 -33.85
N TYR A 473 28.15 5.41 -34.06
CA TYR A 473 28.66 4.58 -32.96
C TYR A 473 29.67 5.35 -32.09
N LEU A 474 30.65 6.02 -32.71
CA LEU A 474 31.62 6.84 -31.98
C LEU A 474 30.93 8.03 -31.29
N GLN A 475 30.00 8.69 -31.97
CA GLN A 475 29.18 9.77 -31.39
C GLN A 475 28.38 9.28 -30.17
N ALA A 476 27.77 8.09 -30.24
CA ALA A 476 27.06 7.48 -29.12
C ALA A 476 27.97 7.25 -27.91
N GLN A 477 29.19 6.73 -28.13
CA GLN A 477 30.16 6.50 -27.05
C GLN A 477 30.62 7.81 -26.40
N LYS A 478 30.71 8.91 -27.16
CA LYS A 478 31.00 10.23 -26.60
C LYS A 478 29.84 10.79 -25.78
N ILE A 479 28.61 10.66 -26.27
CA ILE A 479 27.43 11.10 -25.50
C ILE A 479 27.25 10.22 -24.25
N ARG A 480 27.55 8.93 -24.32
CA ARG A 480 27.61 8.02 -23.16
C ARG A 480 28.54 8.56 -22.07
N ARG A 481 29.72 9.07 -22.44
CA ARG A 481 30.66 9.72 -21.50
C ARG A 481 30.01 10.94 -20.82
N ILE A 482 29.28 11.77 -21.58
CA ILE A 482 28.56 12.94 -21.06
C ILE A 482 27.48 12.51 -20.07
N ILE A 483 26.66 11.52 -20.41
CA ILE A 483 25.61 10.97 -19.52
C ILE A 483 26.24 10.46 -18.22
N ALA A 484 27.36 9.75 -18.29
CA ALA A 484 28.06 9.29 -17.10
C ALA A 484 28.61 10.46 -16.25
N GLN A 485 29.07 11.54 -16.89
CA GLN A 485 29.52 12.75 -16.19
C GLN A 485 28.37 13.48 -15.50
N ASP A 486 27.21 13.63 -16.15
CA ASP A 486 26.00 14.22 -15.55
C ASP A 486 25.66 13.54 -14.21
N PHE A 487 25.76 12.21 -14.15
CA PHE A 487 25.56 11.47 -12.89
C PHE A 487 26.61 11.80 -11.82
N GLN A 488 27.89 11.91 -12.19
CA GLN A 488 28.94 12.26 -11.22
C GLN A 488 28.74 13.67 -10.67
N ASP A 489 28.34 14.61 -11.51
CA ASP A 489 28.03 15.98 -11.10
C ASP A 489 26.80 16.05 -10.18
N ALA A 490 25.80 15.18 -10.40
CA ALA A 490 24.65 15.03 -9.52
C ALA A 490 25.01 14.38 -8.17
N PHE A 491 25.83 13.32 -8.16
CA PHE A 491 26.30 12.65 -6.94
C PHE A 491 27.22 13.51 -6.07
N ALA A 492 27.78 14.61 -6.59
CA ALA A 492 28.45 15.60 -5.76
C ALA A 492 27.48 16.28 -4.75
N GLN A 493 26.17 16.28 -5.07
CA GLN A 493 25.14 16.99 -4.30
C GLN A 493 24.28 16.04 -3.44
N CYS A 494 24.18 14.76 -3.81
CA CYS A 494 23.31 13.78 -3.17
C CYS A 494 24.02 12.43 -2.94
N ASP A 495 23.47 11.61 -2.04
CA ASP A 495 24.06 10.31 -1.69
C ASP A 495 23.46 9.18 -2.54
N VAL A 496 22.18 9.32 -2.91
CA VAL A 496 21.43 8.46 -3.84
C VAL A 496 20.53 9.33 -4.70
N MET A 497 20.16 8.85 -5.89
CA MET A 497 19.10 9.46 -6.70
C MET A 497 17.86 8.58 -6.72
N MET A 498 16.69 9.21 -6.83
CA MET A 498 15.41 8.51 -6.91
C MET A 498 14.52 9.07 -8.03
N GLY A 499 13.67 8.21 -8.58
CA GLY A 499 12.67 8.60 -9.56
C GLY A 499 11.85 7.42 -10.08
N PRO A 500 11.00 7.61 -11.10
CA PRO A 500 10.27 6.53 -11.74
C PRO A 500 11.21 5.45 -12.30
N VAL A 501 10.75 4.20 -12.26
CA VAL A 501 11.36 3.12 -13.05
C VAL A 501 10.78 3.10 -14.46
N SER A 502 9.45 3.28 -14.59
CA SER A 502 8.72 3.24 -15.85
C SER A 502 7.74 4.43 -15.91
N PRO A 503 7.46 5.01 -17.10
CA PRO A 503 6.56 6.15 -17.25
C PRO A 503 5.09 5.82 -16.98
N SER A 504 4.71 4.55 -17.07
CA SER A 504 3.36 4.07 -16.77
C SER A 504 3.43 2.80 -15.92
N VAL A 505 2.30 2.37 -15.37
CA VAL A 505 2.12 0.98 -14.93
C VAL A 505 2.25 0.00 -16.12
N ALA A 506 2.15 -1.30 -15.85
CA ALA A 506 2.14 -2.33 -16.88
C ALA A 506 1.02 -2.04 -17.90
N TRP A 507 1.29 -2.23 -19.19
CA TRP A 507 0.29 -2.12 -20.28
C TRP A 507 -0.25 -3.49 -20.66
N ASN A 508 -1.33 -3.55 -21.47
CA ASN A 508 -1.85 -4.85 -21.90
C ASN A 508 -0.91 -5.50 -22.93
N LEU A 509 -0.93 -6.83 -22.94
CA LEU A 509 -0.35 -7.62 -24.02
C LEU A 509 -0.95 -7.16 -25.36
N GLY A 510 -0.09 -6.90 -26.34
CA GLY A 510 -0.45 -6.42 -27.68
C GLY A 510 -0.52 -4.91 -27.85
N ASP A 511 -0.71 -4.10 -26.79
CA ASP A 511 -0.97 -2.65 -26.90
C ASP A 511 0.14 -1.87 -27.64
N LYS A 512 1.40 -2.33 -27.53
CA LYS A 512 2.59 -1.65 -28.06
C LYS A 512 3.40 -2.50 -29.04
N ALA A 513 2.86 -3.64 -29.50
CA ALA A 513 3.60 -4.57 -30.35
C ALA A 513 3.94 -3.97 -31.73
N ASP A 514 3.09 -3.08 -32.25
CA ASP A 514 3.24 -2.46 -33.57
C ASP A 514 4.02 -1.12 -33.55
N ASP A 515 4.27 -0.53 -32.37
CA ASP A 515 4.98 0.74 -32.20
C ASP A 515 6.28 0.59 -31.38
N PRO A 516 7.43 0.32 -32.05
CA PRO A 516 8.69 0.14 -31.37
C PRO A 516 9.16 1.41 -30.64
N VAL A 517 8.76 2.61 -31.08
CA VAL A 517 9.18 3.87 -30.43
C VAL A 517 8.53 3.99 -29.05
N GLN A 518 7.23 3.68 -28.93
CA GLN A 518 6.56 3.65 -27.64
C GLN A 518 7.12 2.58 -26.70
N MET A 519 7.54 1.43 -27.24
CA MET A 519 8.19 0.38 -26.46
C MET A 519 9.55 0.86 -25.91
N TYR A 520 10.30 1.65 -26.69
CA TYR A 520 11.61 2.18 -26.29
C TYR A 520 11.49 3.30 -25.26
N LEU A 521 10.44 4.12 -25.37
CA LEU A 521 10.11 5.16 -24.38
C LEU A 521 9.74 4.57 -23.01
N ALA A 522 9.30 3.31 -22.94
CA ALA A 522 8.97 2.65 -21.69
C ALA A 522 10.18 2.46 -20.75
N ASP A 523 11.40 2.49 -21.29
CA ASP A 523 12.65 2.30 -20.56
C ASP A 523 13.40 3.62 -20.29
N ILE A 524 12.83 4.78 -20.65
CA ILE A 524 13.53 6.09 -20.65
C ILE A 524 14.30 6.38 -19.34
N TYR A 525 13.72 6.05 -18.19
CA TYR A 525 14.31 6.33 -16.87
C TYR A 525 15.36 5.32 -16.42
N THR A 526 15.47 4.15 -17.06
CA THR A 526 16.44 3.11 -16.68
C THR A 526 17.69 3.09 -17.55
N LEU A 527 17.61 3.60 -18.78
CA LEU A 527 18.68 3.53 -19.78
C LEU A 527 19.94 4.31 -19.38
N SER A 528 19.78 5.54 -18.90
CA SER A 528 20.89 6.41 -18.51
C SER A 528 21.79 5.76 -17.46
N THR A 529 21.20 5.11 -16.45
CA THR A 529 21.93 4.35 -15.41
C THR A 529 22.76 3.20 -15.99
N SER A 530 22.21 2.45 -16.96
CA SER A 530 22.96 1.36 -17.61
C SER A 530 24.07 1.88 -18.49
N LEU A 531 23.82 2.96 -19.24
CA LEU A 531 24.84 3.63 -20.06
C LEU A 531 26.02 4.10 -19.20
N ALA A 532 25.75 4.65 -18.02
CA ALA A 532 26.77 5.04 -17.05
C ALA A 532 27.42 3.86 -16.29
N GLY A 533 26.88 2.64 -16.37
CA GLY A 533 27.41 1.48 -15.63
C GLY A 533 27.13 1.50 -14.12
N LEU A 534 26.26 2.39 -13.65
CA LEU A 534 25.92 2.60 -12.23
C LEU A 534 25.00 1.49 -11.69
N PRO A 535 25.03 1.19 -10.37
CA PRO A 535 24.04 0.33 -9.76
C PRO A 535 22.67 1.03 -9.70
N GLY A 536 21.60 0.27 -9.90
CA GLY A 536 20.24 0.76 -9.76
C GLY A 536 19.28 -0.36 -9.36
N MET A 537 18.25 -0.04 -8.59
CA MET A 537 17.23 -0.98 -8.17
C MET A 537 15.82 -0.42 -8.29
N SER A 538 14.85 -1.33 -8.38
CA SER A 538 13.42 -1.01 -8.23
C SER A 538 12.93 -1.57 -6.91
N VAL A 539 12.17 -0.77 -6.17
CA VAL A 539 11.36 -1.19 -5.02
C VAL A 539 9.88 -0.84 -5.26
N PRO A 540 8.93 -1.71 -4.90
CA PRO A 540 7.52 -1.40 -5.06
C PRO A 540 7.11 -0.29 -4.10
N CYS A 541 6.35 0.69 -4.58
CA CYS A 541 6.00 1.90 -3.82
C CYS A 541 4.53 2.31 -3.92
N GLY A 542 3.70 1.55 -4.64
CA GLY A 542 2.28 1.84 -4.79
C GLY A 542 1.65 1.07 -5.95
N PHE A 543 0.47 1.52 -6.37
CA PHE A 543 -0.27 1.02 -7.52
C PHE A 543 -0.76 2.19 -8.38
N GLY A 544 -1.15 1.90 -9.61
CA GLY A 544 -1.85 2.87 -10.46
C GLY A 544 -3.23 3.26 -9.92
N ALA A 545 -3.98 4.04 -10.69
CA ALA A 545 -5.32 4.51 -10.32
C ALA A 545 -6.39 4.06 -11.32
N GLY A 546 -7.67 4.09 -10.90
CA GLY A 546 -8.79 3.74 -11.78
C GLY A 546 -8.68 2.31 -12.34
N ALA A 547 -8.70 2.17 -13.67
CA ALA A 547 -8.55 0.87 -14.33
C ALA A 547 -7.18 0.20 -14.07
N ASN A 548 -6.18 0.97 -13.64
CA ASN A 548 -4.84 0.51 -13.32
C ASN A 548 -4.63 0.20 -11.82
N ALA A 549 -5.68 0.26 -11.00
CA ALA A 549 -5.56 0.14 -9.53
C ALA A 549 -4.94 -1.18 -9.04
N ALA A 550 -4.95 -2.21 -9.87
CA ALA A 550 -4.32 -3.51 -9.58
C ALA A 550 -2.84 -3.59 -10.01
N ARG A 551 -2.34 -2.62 -10.77
CA ARG A 551 -1.01 -2.70 -11.41
C ARG A 551 0.04 -1.98 -10.55
N PRO A 552 1.11 -2.67 -10.13
CA PRO A 552 2.13 -2.08 -9.27
C PRO A 552 2.91 -0.94 -9.90
N VAL A 553 3.44 -0.07 -9.05
CA VAL A 553 4.39 1.00 -9.38
C VAL A 553 5.69 0.78 -8.60
N GLY A 554 6.82 0.92 -9.30
CA GLY A 554 8.16 0.85 -8.71
C GLY A 554 8.85 2.20 -8.64
N LEU A 555 9.50 2.45 -7.51
CA LEU A 555 10.46 3.53 -7.29
C LEU A 555 11.87 3.06 -7.65
N GLN A 556 12.56 3.81 -8.49
CA GLN A 556 13.95 3.57 -8.83
C GLN A 556 14.85 4.22 -7.78
N ILE A 557 15.84 3.49 -7.29
CA ILE A 557 16.93 4.02 -6.47
C ILE A 557 18.24 3.78 -7.23
N ILE A 558 19.01 4.84 -7.44
CA ILE A 558 20.29 4.82 -8.15
C ILE A 558 21.38 5.19 -7.14
N GLY A 559 22.32 4.27 -6.94
CA GLY A 559 23.50 4.48 -6.12
C GLY A 559 24.70 4.88 -6.97
N ASN A 560 25.72 5.49 -6.36
CA ASN A 560 27.01 5.65 -7.03
C ASN A 560 27.75 4.29 -7.12
N TYR A 561 28.81 4.24 -7.91
CA TYR A 561 29.60 3.03 -8.14
C TYR A 561 29.95 2.32 -6.83
N PHE A 562 29.69 1.01 -6.79
CA PHE A 562 30.02 0.12 -5.69
C PHE A 562 29.35 0.41 -4.34
N ASN A 563 28.32 1.25 -4.34
CA ASN A 563 27.59 1.62 -3.13
C ASN A 563 26.30 0.80 -2.93
N GLU A 564 26.23 -0.44 -3.46
CA GLU A 564 25.01 -1.25 -3.44
C GLU A 564 24.53 -1.52 -2.00
N ALA A 565 25.44 -1.69 -1.03
CA ALA A 565 25.07 -1.93 0.36
C ALA A 565 24.33 -0.74 0.99
N ARG A 566 24.71 0.51 0.67
CA ARG A 566 23.97 1.70 1.11
C ARG A 566 22.66 1.85 0.37
N MET A 567 22.63 1.54 -0.94
CA MET A 567 21.41 1.55 -1.72
C MET A 567 20.36 0.56 -1.14
N LEU A 568 20.82 -0.64 -0.76
CA LEU A 568 20.00 -1.66 -0.10
C LEU A 568 19.57 -1.25 1.32
N GLN A 569 20.41 -0.53 2.08
CA GLN A 569 20.02 0.05 3.37
C GLN A 569 18.84 1.02 3.22
N VAL A 570 18.91 1.93 2.24
CA VAL A 570 17.85 2.91 1.99
C VAL A 570 16.54 2.22 1.59
N ALA A 571 16.62 1.20 0.72
CA ALA A 571 15.49 0.38 0.33
C ALA A 571 14.88 -0.40 1.52
N ASP A 572 15.71 -1.02 2.36
CA ASP A 572 15.27 -1.77 3.55
C ASP A 572 14.57 -0.87 4.57
N ALA A 573 15.09 0.34 4.81
CA ALA A 573 14.45 1.30 5.70
C ALA A 573 13.02 1.66 5.24
N PHE A 574 12.82 1.86 3.94
CA PHE A 574 11.50 2.09 3.36
C PHE A 574 10.58 0.85 3.46
N GLN A 575 11.12 -0.34 3.19
CA GLN A 575 10.37 -1.60 3.31
C GLN A 575 10.05 -2.02 4.75
N ARG A 576 10.70 -1.44 5.76
CA ARG A 576 10.33 -1.68 7.16
C ARG A 576 9.10 -0.92 7.61
N VAL A 577 8.82 0.23 6.99
CA VAL A 577 7.68 1.08 7.34
C VAL A 577 6.53 1.01 6.33
N THR A 578 6.74 0.34 5.19
CA THR A 578 5.72 0.07 4.17
C THR A 578 5.58 -1.42 3.92
N ASP A 579 4.48 -1.85 3.30
CA ASP A 579 4.18 -3.26 3.04
C ASP A 579 4.03 -3.59 1.55
N TRP A 580 4.31 -2.65 0.65
CA TRP A 580 4.15 -2.84 -0.80
C TRP A 580 4.83 -4.12 -1.32
N HIS A 581 6.03 -4.41 -0.83
CA HIS A 581 6.83 -5.59 -1.16
C HIS A 581 6.27 -6.92 -0.60
N ARG A 582 5.25 -6.86 0.25
CA ARG A 582 4.52 -8.00 0.83
C ARG A 582 3.13 -8.17 0.22
N GLN A 583 2.65 -7.20 -0.56
CA GLN A 583 1.34 -7.31 -1.18
C GLN A 583 1.32 -8.42 -2.23
N ALA A 584 0.14 -8.97 -2.44
CA ALA A 584 -0.10 -10.11 -3.32
C ALA A 584 -1.41 -9.89 -4.10
N PRO A 585 -1.57 -10.50 -5.30
CA PRO A 585 -2.74 -10.30 -6.16
C PRO A 585 -3.99 -11.05 -5.65
N TRP A 586 -4.45 -10.68 -4.45
CA TRP A 586 -5.64 -11.21 -3.80
C TRP A 586 -6.65 -10.08 -3.56
N GLU A 587 -7.92 -10.39 -3.78
CA GLU A 587 -9.04 -9.57 -3.35
C GLU A 587 -9.51 -10.06 -1.98
N VAL A 588 -9.57 -9.13 -1.02
CA VAL A 588 -10.18 -9.36 0.29
C VAL A 588 -11.67 -9.12 0.18
N VAL A 589 -12.47 -10.00 0.77
CA VAL A 589 -13.93 -9.90 0.79
C VAL A 589 -14.40 -9.99 2.23
N ILE A 590 -15.05 -8.93 2.71
CA ILE A 590 -15.48 -8.81 4.10
C ILE A 590 -16.99 -8.54 4.14
N GLY A 591 -17.68 -9.29 4.99
CA GLY A 591 -19.03 -8.98 5.47
C GLY A 591 -19.03 -8.86 6.99
N LEU A 592 -19.87 -8.00 7.54
CA LEU A 592 -19.99 -7.81 8.98
C LEU A 592 -21.37 -8.25 9.46
N GLU A 593 -21.37 -8.89 10.62
CA GLU A 593 -22.58 -9.25 11.38
C GLU A 593 -22.53 -8.46 12.69
N THR A 594 -23.46 -7.54 12.87
CA THR A 594 -23.48 -6.63 14.01
C THR A 594 -24.67 -6.90 14.89
N HIS A 595 -24.44 -7.12 16.18
CA HIS A 595 -25.50 -7.22 17.17
C HIS A 595 -25.60 -5.89 17.93
N ALA A 596 -26.78 -5.29 17.91
CA ALA A 596 -27.09 -4.04 18.59
C ALA A 596 -28.21 -4.26 19.59
N GLN A 597 -27.92 -4.14 20.89
CA GLN A 597 -28.91 -4.26 21.95
C GLN A 597 -29.89 -3.07 21.90
N LEU A 598 -31.15 -3.36 21.56
CA LEU A 598 -32.17 -2.32 21.48
C LEU A 598 -32.52 -1.71 22.86
N SER A 599 -32.62 -0.38 22.89
CA SER A 599 -32.89 0.51 24.03
C SER A 599 -34.33 0.41 24.60
N THR A 600 -34.80 -0.80 24.83
CA THR A 600 -36.16 -1.12 25.33
C THR A 600 -36.20 -1.15 26.87
N GLN A 601 -37.38 -0.99 27.48
CA GLN A 601 -37.52 -1.06 28.95
C GLN A 601 -37.57 -2.51 29.47
N SER A 602 -38.13 -3.41 28.65
CA SER A 602 -38.23 -4.83 28.91
C SER A 602 -37.59 -5.62 27.77
N LYS A 603 -37.28 -6.89 28.01
CA LYS A 603 -36.72 -7.81 27.01
C LYS A 603 -37.67 -8.02 25.83
N ILE A 604 -37.18 -8.64 24.75
CA ILE A 604 -37.95 -8.82 23.52
C ILE A 604 -39.15 -9.75 23.67
N PHE A 605 -39.05 -10.79 24.52
CA PHE A 605 -40.13 -11.77 24.71
C PHE A 605 -40.66 -11.86 26.15
N SER A 606 -40.11 -11.08 27.08
CA SER A 606 -40.52 -11.08 28.49
C SER A 606 -40.63 -9.67 29.08
N GLY A 607 -41.38 -9.55 30.18
CA GLY A 607 -41.52 -8.30 30.93
C GLY A 607 -40.33 -7.97 31.85
N ALA A 608 -39.29 -8.79 31.87
CA ALA A 608 -38.10 -8.54 32.69
C ALA A 608 -37.26 -7.38 32.15
N SER A 609 -36.54 -6.72 33.05
CA SER A 609 -35.76 -5.52 32.74
C SER A 609 -34.55 -5.83 31.87
N THR A 610 -34.12 -4.82 31.11
CA THR A 610 -32.90 -4.80 30.27
C THR A 610 -31.81 -3.90 30.86
N ARG A 611 -31.96 -3.46 32.12
CA ARG A 611 -31.04 -2.51 32.75
C ARG A 611 -29.70 -3.17 33.05
N PHE A 612 -28.63 -2.62 32.46
CA PHE A 612 -27.27 -3.08 32.74
C PHE A 612 -26.88 -2.88 34.22
N GLY A 613 -25.93 -3.70 34.70
CA GLY A 613 -25.28 -3.53 36.02
C GLY A 613 -26.01 -4.13 37.22
N ALA A 614 -27.04 -4.96 37.02
CA ALA A 614 -27.71 -5.65 38.12
C ALA A 614 -26.95 -6.91 38.58
N GLU A 615 -27.19 -7.32 39.83
CA GLU A 615 -26.68 -8.58 40.39
C GLU A 615 -27.08 -9.78 39.51
N PRO A 616 -26.23 -10.80 39.34
CA PRO A 616 -26.47 -11.93 38.45
C PRO A 616 -27.86 -12.57 38.64
N ASN A 617 -28.53 -12.85 37.53
CA ASN A 617 -29.87 -13.48 37.48
C ASN A 617 -31.02 -12.74 38.19
N THR A 618 -30.87 -11.49 38.65
CA THR A 618 -31.97 -10.70 39.25
C THR A 618 -32.93 -10.10 38.23
N GLN A 619 -32.56 -10.11 36.95
CA GLN A 619 -33.38 -9.67 35.82
C GLN A 619 -33.78 -10.83 34.91
N ALA A 620 -33.76 -12.06 35.42
CA ALA A 620 -34.30 -13.23 34.73
C ALA A 620 -35.71 -13.54 35.25
N CYS A 621 -36.67 -13.72 34.35
CA CYS A 621 -38.02 -14.19 34.68
C CYS A 621 -38.21 -15.68 34.33
N ALA A 622 -39.41 -16.22 34.58
CA ALA A 622 -39.74 -17.61 34.26
C ALA A 622 -39.48 -17.99 32.78
N LEU A 623 -39.70 -17.06 31.84
CA LEU A 623 -39.39 -17.28 30.42
C LEU A 623 -37.88 -17.35 30.17
N ASP A 624 -37.11 -16.42 30.76
CA ASP A 624 -35.66 -16.34 30.59
C ASP A 624 -34.98 -17.57 31.21
N LEU A 625 -35.56 -18.12 32.29
CA LEU A 625 -35.16 -19.37 32.95
C LEU A 625 -35.65 -20.63 32.22
N ALA A 626 -36.47 -20.49 31.18
CA ALA A 626 -37.11 -21.58 30.44
C ALA A 626 -37.90 -22.57 31.32
N LEU A 627 -38.66 -22.07 32.29
CA LEU A 627 -39.50 -22.94 33.12
C LEU A 627 -40.61 -23.62 32.27
N PRO A 628 -41.02 -24.86 32.58
CA PRO A 628 -42.05 -25.54 31.81
C PRO A 628 -43.38 -24.76 31.76
N GLY A 629 -43.96 -24.63 30.56
CA GLY A 629 -45.27 -24.00 30.35
C GLY A 629 -45.28 -22.49 30.09
N VAL A 630 -44.11 -21.85 30.04
CA VAL A 630 -43.97 -20.42 29.69
C VAL A 630 -44.14 -20.18 28.19
N LEU A 631 -44.63 -18.99 27.81
CA LEU A 631 -44.79 -18.57 26.41
C LEU A 631 -44.15 -17.19 26.18
N PRO A 632 -43.53 -16.96 25.01
CA PRO A 632 -42.96 -15.66 24.64
C PRO A 632 -44.04 -14.61 24.33
N VAL A 633 -43.80 -13.35 24.70
CA VAL A 633 -44.66 -12.20 24.38
C VAL A 633 -43.83 -11.11 23.70
N ALA A 634 -44.01 -10.94 22.40
CA ALA A 634 -43.21 -10.01 21.59
C ALA A 634 -43.36 -8.54 22.04
N ASN A 635 -42.23 -7.87 22.20
CA ASN A 635 -42.13 -6.47 22.61
C ASN A 635 -42.35 -5.53 21.43
N ARG A 636 -43.47 -4.80 21.46
CA ARG A 636 -43.82 -3.79 20.44
C ARG A 636 -42.71 -2.75 20.24
N GLY A 637 -42.07 -2.30 21.32
CA GLY A 637 -40.99 -1.32 21.27
C GLY A 637 -39.73 -1.82 20.56
N ALA A 638 -39.48 -3.12 20.53
CA ALA A 638 -38.37 -3.70 19.75
C ALA A 638 -38.67 -3.62 18.25
N VAL A 639 -39.91 -3.95 17.85
CA VAL A 639 -40.38 -3.83 16.46
C VAL A 639 -40.30 -2.39 15.96
N GLU A 640 -40.76 -1.43 16.76
CA GLU A 640 -40.71 -0.01 16.40
C GLU A 640 -39.29 0.49 16.16
N ARG A 641 -38.30 0.02 16.94
CA ARG A 641 -36.89 0.36 16.76
C ARG A 641 -36.30 -0.28 15.49
N ALA A 642 -36.66 -1.53 15.18
CA ALA A 642 -36.27 -2.17 13.93
C ALA A 642 -36.83 -1.43 12.70
N ILE A 643 -38.09 -0.99 12.75
CA ILE A 643 -38.70 -0.18 11.68
C ILE A 643 -37.96 1.16 11.54
N ARG A 644 -37.63 1.85 12.65
CA ARG A 644 -36.84 3.08 12.61
C ARG A 644 -35.49 2.88 11.94
N PHE A 645 -34.79 1.81 12.29
CA PHE A 645 -33.53 1.45 11.65
C PHE A 645 -33.71 1.25 10.14
N GLY A 646 -34.66 0.40 9.73
CA GLY A 646 -34.89 0.11 8.32
C GLY A 646 -35.26 1.34 7.50
N LEU A 647 -36.11 2.23 8.01
CA LEU A 647 -36.42 3.50 7.35
C LEU A 647 -35.18 4.41 7.21
N ALA A 648 -34.31 4.44 8.22
CA ALA A 648 -33.11 5.28 8.22
C ALA A 648 -32.07 4.86 7.18
N ILE A 649 -31.98 3.56 6.86
CA ILE A 649 -31.06 3.01 5.85
C ILE A 649 -31.71 2.82 4.47
N GLY A 650 -32.94 3.29 4.29
CA GLY A 650 -33.70 3.12 3.04
C GLY A 650 -34.05 1.67 2.70
N ALA A 651 -34.18 0.80 3.70
CA ALA A 651 -34.55 -0.60 3.52
C ALA A 651 -36.06 -0.79 3.30
N THR A 652 -36.42 -1.98 2.82
CA THR A 652 -37.82 -2.41 2.74
C THR A 652 -38.27 -2.96 4.10
N ILE A 653 -39.34 -2.42 4.66
CA ILE A 653 -39.98 -2.96 5.87
C ILE A 653 -41.00 -4.01 5.44
N ALA A 654 -40.85 -5.24 5.93
CA ALA A 654 -41.73 -6.34 5.56
C ALA A 654 -43.14 -6.13 6.14
N PRO A 655 -44.22 -6.14 5.33
CA PRO A 655 -45.59 -5.97 5.83
C PRO A 655 -46.07 -7.17 6.67
N ARG A 656 -45.38 -8.32 6.51
CA ARG A 656 -45.55 -9.53 7.28
C ARG A 656 -44.17 -10.08 7.64
N SER A 657 -43.94 -10.33 8.92
CA SER A 657 -42.70 -10.90 9.44
C SER A 657 -43.00 -12.10 10.36
N VAL A 658 -42.11 -13.09 10.38
CA VAL A 658 -42.32 -14.35 11.10
C VAL A 658 -41.12 -14.64 11.98
N PHE A 659 -41.37 -14.83 13.28
CA PHE A 659 -40.36 -15.34 14.21
C PHE A 659 -40.15 -16.84 13.99
N ALA A 660 -38.92 -17.29 14.16
CA ALA A 660 -38.51 -18.68 13.98
C ALA A 660 -37.62 -19.11 15.16
N ARG A 661 -37.65 -20.40 15.47
CA ARG A 661 -36.73 -21.00 16.46
C ARG A 661 -35.43 -21.40 15.78
N LYS A 662 -34.33 -20.82 16.23
CA LYS A 662 -32.96 -21.26 15.95
C LYS A 662 -32.54 -22.21 17.06
N ASN A 663 -32.63 -23.51 16.81
CA ASN A 663 -32.46 -24.55 17.83
C ASN A 663 -30.97 -24.89 18.02
N TYR A 664 -30.46 -24.67 19.24
CA TYR A 664 -29.14 -25.13 19.66
C TYR A 664 -29.07 -25.17 21.20
N PHE A 665 -28.27 -26.10 21.72
CA PHE A 665 -28.11 -26.28 23.16
C PHE A 665 -26.85 -25.56 23.62
N TYR A 666 -27.01 -24.63 24.55
CA TYR A 666 -25.90 -24.01 25.26
C TYR A 666 -26.34 -23.57 26.66
N PRO A 667 -25.49 -23.64 27.70
CA PRO A 667 -25.90 -23.34 29.08
C PRO A 667 -26.50 -21.94 29.32
N ASP A 668 -26.08 -20.93 28.55
CA ASP A 668 -26.62 -19.57 28.63
C ASP A 668 -27.90 -19.35 27.79
N LEU A 669 -28.40 -20.40 27.14
CA LEU A 669 -29.65 -20.43 26.39
C LEU A 669 -30.55 -21.56 26.90
N PRO A 670 -31.23 -21.37 28.04
CA PRO A 670 -31.91 -22.46 28.75
C PRO A 670 -33.11 -23.05 27.99
N LYS A 671 -33.68 -22.33 27.01
CA LYS A 671 -34.76 -22.85 26.16
C LYS A 671 -34.32 -23.96 25.21
N GLY A 672 -33.01 -24.08 24.94
CA GLY A 672 -32.47 -24.95 23.88
C GLY A 672 -32.80 -24.46 22.45
N TYR A 673 -33.35 -23.25 22.34
CA TYR A 673 -33.56 -22.52 21.09
C TYR A 673 -33.60 -21.02 21.36
N GLN A 674 -33.14 -20.26 20.37
CA GLN A 674 -33.18 -18.81 20.33
C GLN A 674 -34.32 -18.41 19.38
N ILE A 675 -35.25 -17.58 19.83
CA ILE A 675 -36.25 -16.98 18.95
C ILE A 675 -35.58 -15.87 18.14
N SER A 676 -35.56 -16.02 16.82
CA SER A 676 -34.98 -15.09 15.85
C SER A 676 -35.93 -14.91 14.67
N GLN A 677 -35.49 -14.35 13.54
CA GLN A 677 -36.23 -14.37 12.29
C GLN A 677 -35.36 -14.98 11.22
N TYR A 678 -35.93 -15.74 10.28
CA TYR A 678 -35.15 -16.41 9.24
C TYR A 678 -35.57 -15.97 7.85
N GLU A 679 -36.74 -16.41 7.36
CA GLU A 679 -37.18 -16.16 5.97
C GLU A 679 -37.73 -14.75 5.76
N LEU A 680 -38.48 -14.22 6.73
CA LEU A 680 -39.21 -12.95 6.62
C LEU A 680 -38.80 -11.99 7.75
N PRO A 681 -37.57 -11.43 7.72
CA PRO A 681 -37.11 -10.46 8.71
C PRO A 681 -37.85 -9.12 8.55
N VAL A 682 -37.90 -8.33 9.63
CA VAL A 682 -38.58 -7.01 9.62
C VAL A 682 -37.95 -6.05 8.60
N VAL A 683 -36.62 -6.03 8.51
CA VAL A 683 -35.87 -5.13 7.62
C VAL A 683 -35.16 -5.95 6.55
N GLN A 684 -35.43 -5.64 5.29
CA GLN A 684 -34.90 -6.31 4.12
C GLN A 684 -34.16 -5.31 3.23
N GLY A 685 -32.88 -5.57 2.97
CA GLY A 685 -32.05 -4.65 2.18
C GLY A 685 -31.62 -3.39 2.95
N GLY A 686 -31.29 -2.35 2.19
CA GLY A 686 -30.85 -1.04 2.67
C GLY A 686 -29.38 -0.78 2.40
N SER A 687 -28.92 0.44 2.66
CA SER A 687 -27.50 0.78 2.49
C SER A 687 -27.04 1.84 3.47
N ILE A 688 -25.73 1.83 3.74
CA ILE A 688 -25.04 2.85 4.54
C ILE A 688 -23.85 3.35 3.74
N THR A 689 -23.78 4.67 3.56
CA THR A 689 -22.63 5.34 2.96
C THR A 689 -21.55 5.58 4.01
N ILE A 690 -20.33 5.17 3.71
CA ILE A 690 -19.16 5.27 4.57
C ILE A 690 -18.14 6.23 3.96
N GLN A 691 -17.42 6.93 4.84
CA GLN A 691 -16.25 7.73 4.49
C GLN A 691 -15.02 6.97 4.98
N VAL A 692 -14.14 6.61 4.05
CA VAL A 692 -12.86 5.97 4.37
C VAL A 692 -11.82 7.06 4.44
N ASP A 693 -11.19 7.20 5.60
CA ASP A 693 -10.15 8.22 5.83
C ASP A 693 -8.94 7.99 4.92
N ALA A 694 -8.24 9.08 4.59
CA ALA A 694 -6.99 8.99 3.85
C ALA A 694 -5.97 8.18 4.66
N ASN A 695 -5.25 7.28 3.98
CA ASN A 695 -4.12 6.58 4.54
C ASN A 695 -2.84 7.17 3.96
N GLU A 696 -2.34 8.22 4.60
CA GLU A 696 -1.13 8.94 4.18
C GLU A 696 0.10 8.03 4.09
N LYS A 697 0.20 7.02 4.97
CA LYS A 697 1.29 6.03 4.97
C LYS A 697 1.23 5.08 3.77
N ALA A 698 0.03 4.81 3.26
CA ALA A 698 -0.21 3.97 2.10
C ALA A 698 -0.50 4.78 0.82
N GLY A 699 -0.37 6.11 0.84
CA GLY A 699 -0.62 6.97 -0.33
C GLY A 699 -2.04 6.88 -0.90
N ARG A 700 -3.06 6.60 -0.05
CA ARG A 700 -4.46 6.49 -0.49
C ARG A 700 -5.27 7.68 -0.01
N ASP A 701 -5.95 8.35 -0.94
CA ASP A 701 -6.85 9.46 -0.64
C ASP A 701 -8.13 9.00 0.06
N ALA A 702 -8.78 9.91 0.78
CA ALA A 702 -10.09 9.66 1.37
C ALA A 702 -11.13 9.46 0.26
N TYR A 703 -12.02 8.49 0.44
CA TYR A 703 -13.08 8.20 -0.54
C TYR A 703 -14.38 7.77 0.13
N GLU A 704 -15.46 7.93 -0.63
CA GLU A 704 -16.80 7.51 -0.23
C GLU A 704 -17.13 6.15 -0.84
N LYS A 705 -17.81 5.29 -0.07
CA LYS A 705 -18.33 4.01 -0.56
C LYS A 705 -19.69 3.72 0.05
N THR A 706 -20.59 3.12 -0.71
CA THR A 706 -21.89 2.65 -0.20
C THR A 706 -21.85 1.15 0.03
N ILE A 707 -22.13 0.74 1.26
CA ILE A 707 -22.20 -0.68 1.67
C ILE A 707 -23.66 -1.12 1.68
N GLN A 708 -23.97 -2.22 0.99
CA GLN A 708 -25.31 -2.80 0.99
C GLN A 708 -25.53 -3.66 2.24
N LEU A 709 -26.74 -3.63 2.76
CA LEU A 709 -27.17 -4.48 3.86
C LEU A 709 -28.10 -5.56 3.31
N THR A 710 -27.91 -6.79 3.75
CA THR A 710 -28.79 -7.90 3.39
C THR A 710 -30.11 -7.80 4.17
N ARG A 711 -30.00 -7.58 5.48
CA ARG A 711 -31.14 -7.62 6.43
C ARG A 711 -30.79 -7.00 7.77
N ALA A 712 -31.83 -6.65 8.52
CA ALA A 712 -31.77 -6.56 9.97
C ALA A 712 -32.97 -7.26 10.60
N HIS A 713 -32.71 -8.16 11.54
CA HIS A 713 -33.74 -9.00 12.15
C HIS A 713 -33.74 -8.93 13.66
N LEU A 714 -34.92 -9.13 14.22
CA LEU A 714 -35.12 -9.23 15.65
C LEU A 714 -34.80 -10.63 16.14
N GLU A 715 -34.08 -10.71 17.25
CA GLU A 715 -33.81 -11.96 17.94
C GLU A 715 -33.62 -11.75 19.43
N GLU A 716 -33.68 -12.81 20.22
CA GLU A 716 -33.27 -12.74 21.62
C GLU A 716 -31.78 -13.04 21.78
N ASP A 717 -31.02 -12.20 22.48
CA ASP A 717 -29.66 -12.60 22.87
C ASP A 717 -29.67 -13.72 23.91
N ALA A 718 -28.56 -14.45 24.01
CA ALA A 718 -28.32 -15.42 25.07
C ALA A 718 -27.83 -14.74 26.36
N GLY A 719 -27.83 -15.49 27.46
CA GLY A 719 -27.19 -15.08 28.71
C GLY A 719 -25.66 -14.98 28.58
N LYS A 720 -24.98 -14.77 29.71
CA LYS A 720 -23.52 -14.72 29.81
C LYS A 720 -22.99 -15.96 30.52
N SER A 721 -22.00 -16.60 29.92
CA SER A 721 -21.21 -17.68 30.52
C SER A 721 -19.91 -17.11 31.11
N LEU A 722 -19.66 -17.37 32.40
CA LEU A 722 -18.50 -16.88 33.16
C LEU A 722 -17.60 -18.07 33.56
N HIS A 723 -16.40 -18.13 32.99
CA HIS A 723 -15.47 -19.26 33.21
C HIS A 723 -14.36 -18.92 34.22
N GLU A 724 -13.90 -17.67 34.28
CA GLU A 724 -12.71 -17.27 35.02
C GLU A 724 -12.92 -17.25 36.54
N ASP A 725 -14.14 -16.93 36.98
CA ASP A 725 -14.50 -16.80 38.40
C ASP A 725 -14.83 -18.15 39.07
N PHE A 726 -14.92 -19.24 38.30
CA PHE A 726 -15.42 -20.53 38.77
C PHE A 726 -14.48 -21.68 38.35
N ALA A 727 -13.52 -22.02 39.21
CA ALA A 727 -12.55 -23.08 38.91
C ALA A 727 -13.24 -24.44 38.59
N GLY A 728 -13.05 -24.91 37.34
CA GLY A 728 -13.63 -26.17 36.86
C GLY A 728 -15.14 -26.15 36.59
N MET A 729 -15.78 -24.99 36.65
CA MET A 729 -17.22 -24.79 36.43
C MET A 729 -17.47 -23.55 35.57
N THR A 730 -18.72 -23.33 35.17
CA THR A 730 -19.14 -22.11 34.46
C THR A 730 -20.32 -21.50 35.21
N GLY A 731 -20.19 -20.25 35.62
CA GLY A 731 -21.31 -19.46 36.14
C GLY A 731 -22.18 -18.96 35.00
N ILE A 732 -23.51 -19.06 35.14
CA ILE A 732 -24.47 -18.59 34.12
C ILE A 732 -25.23 -17.39 34.66
N ASP A 733 -25.19 -16.28 33.92
CA ASP A 733 -25.95 -15.06 34.21
C ASP A 733 -26.93 -14.76 33.06
N LEU A 734 -28.22 -14.92 33.32
CA LEU A 734 -29.30 -14.74 32.37
C LEU A 734 -29.89 -13.32 32.37
N ASN A 735 -29.27 -12.36 33.07
CA ASN A 735 -29.69 -10.96 33.03
C ASN A 735 -29.75 -10.43 31.59
N ARG A 736 -28.76 -10.79 30.76
CA ARG A 736 -28.65 -10.35 29.35
C ARG A 736 -29.65 -11.02 28.41
N ALA A 737 -30.13 -12.23 28.73
CA ALA A 737 -30.96 -13.00 27.81
C ALA A 737 -32.18 -12.18 27.34
N GLY A 738 -32.47 -12.12 26.04
CA GLY A 738 -33.64 -11.41 25.52
C GLY A 738 -33.42 -9.99 24.98
N THR A 739 -32.18 -9.55 24.75
CA THR A 739 -31.89 -8.23 24.16
C THR A 739 -31.72 -8.29 22.63
N PRO A 740 -32.39 -7.45 21.81
CA PRO A 740 -32.52 -7.76 20.37
C PRO A 740 -31.80 -6.82 19.41
N LEU A 741 -31.28 -7.36 18.29
CA LEU A 741 -31.20 -6.86 16.89
C LEU A 741 -29.86 -7.31 16.25
N GLU A 742 -29.93 -8.08 15.17
CA GLU A 742 -28.77 -8.47 14.36
C GLU A 742 -28.87 -7.81 12.97
N ILE A 743 -27.76 -7.25 12.49
CA ILE A 743 -27.64 -6.47 11.25
C ILE A 743 -26.55 -7.12 10.41
N VAL A 744 -26.88 -7.49 9.17
CA VAL A 744 -25.98 -8.25 8.30
C VAL A 744 -25.71 -7.46 7.03
N THR A 745 -24.44 -7.28 6.69
CA THR A 745 -24.02 -6.66 5.42
C THR A 745 -23.95 -7.67 4.29
N GLU A 746 -24.08 -7.18 3.06
CA GLU A 746 -23.49 -7.88 1.92
C GLU A 746 -21.95 -7.92 2.06
N PRO A 747 -21.27 -8.88 1.42
CA PRO A 747 -19.81 -8.98 1.45
C PRO A 747 -19.15 -7.94 0.51
N ASP A 748 -19.44 -6.66 0.71
CA ASP A 748 -19.04 -5.54 -0.16
C ASP A 748 -17.69 -4.91 0.21
N MET A 749 -17.23 -5.13 1.44
CA MET A 749 -16.03 -4.50 1.96
C MET A 749 -14.78 -5.21 1.42
N ARG A 750 -13.75 -4.42 1.07
CA ARG A 750 -12.50 -4.87 0.43
C ARG A 750 -11.24 -4.55 1.25
N SER A 751 -11.40 -3.96 2.42
CA SER A 751 -10.29 -3.68 3.34
C SER A 751 -10.77 -3.60 4.78
N ALA A 752 -9.84 -3.75 5.72
CA ALA A 752 -10.11 -3.54 7.13
C ALA A 752 -10.54 -2.10 7.43
N ALA A 753 -9.98 -1.11 6.71
CA ALA A 753 -10.35 0.30 6.82
C ALA A 753 -11.82 0.54 6.43
N GLU A 754 -12.32 -0.09 5.35
CA GLU A 754 -13.75 -0.05 5.00
C GLU A 754 -14.62 -0.68 6.08
N ALA A 755 -14.19 -1.82 6.65
CA ALA A 755 -14.91 -2.50 7.73
C ALA A 755 -15.02 -1.64 9.00
N VAL A 756 -13.93 -0.96 9.39
CA VAL A 756 -13.92 -0.02 10.51
C VAL A 756 -14.80 1.20 10.22
N ALA A 757 -14.69 1.78 9.02
CA ALA A 757 -15.50 2.93 8.62
C ALA A 757 -17.00 2.59 8.64
N TYR A 758 -17.39 1.41 8.16
CA TYR A 758 -18.76 0.89 8.27
C TYR A 758 -19.18 0.72 9.72
N ALA A 759 -18.38 0.05 10.55
CA ALA A 759 -18.73 -0.21 11.95
C ALA A 759 -18.94 1.09 12.73
N LYS A 760 -18.12 2.12 12.48
CA LYS A 760 -18.27 3.47 13.05
C LYS A 760 -19.53 4.19 12.54
N ALA A 761 -19.83 4.10 11.24
CA ALA A 761 -21.01 4.71 10.65
C ALA A 761 -22.30 4.07 11.18
N LEU A 762 -22.34 2.74 11.26
CA LEU A 762 -23.45 2.00 11.83
C LEU A 762 -23.64 2.34 13.32
N HIS A 763 -22.56 2.33 14.11
CA HIS A 763 -22.57 2.72 15.52
C HIS A 763 -23.17 4.12 15.70
N SER A 764 -22.68 5.10 14.96
CA SER A 764 -23.17 6.48 15.00
C SER A 764 -24.67 6.56 14.66
N LEU A 765 -25.11 5.80 13.66
CA LEU A 765 -26.51 5.77 13.23
C LEU A 765 -27.44 5.19 14.30
N VAL A 766 -27.10 4.02 14.88
CA VAL A 766 -27.97 3.37 15.88
C VAL A 766 -28.09 4.19 17.18
N VAL A 767 -27.00 4.89 17.55
CA VAL A 767 -27.00 5.85 18.67
C VAL A 767 -27.83 7.09 18.33
N TRP A 768 -27.70 7.64 17.13
CA TRP A 768 -28.45 8.82 16.69
C TRP A 768 -29.97 8.57 16.69
N LEU A 769 -30.39 7.40 16.22
CA LEU A 769 -31.79 6.98 16.23
C LEU A 769 -32.32 6.74 17.65
N GLY A 770 -31.44 6.66 18.65
CA GLY A 770 -31.77 6.33 20.04
C GLY A 770 -32.24 4.89 20.19
N ILE A 771 -31.84 4.00 19.27
CA ILE A 771 -32.28 2.61 19.27
C ILE A 771 -31.30 1.70 20.01
N CYS A 772 -30.03 2.10 20.17
CA CYS A 772 -28.98 1.41 20.93
C CYS A 772 -28.06 2.48 21.58
N ASP A 773 -27.45 2.21 22.73
CA ASP A 773 -26.49 3.13 23.38
C ASP A 773 -25.06 3.02 22.81
N GLY A 774 -24.77 1.96 22.04
CA GLY A 774 -23.51 1.78 21.33
C GLY A 774 -22.31 1.40 22.19
N ASN A 775 -22.50 1.01 23.45
CA ASN A 775 -21.40 0.64 24.34
C ASN A 775 -20.79 -0.74 24.01
N MET A 776 -19.65 -0.73 23.31
CA MET A 776 -18.93 -1.97 22.96
C MET A 776 -18.32 -2.69 24.18
N GLN A 777 -17.97 -1.98 25.26
CA GLN A 777 -17.39 -2.59 26.46
C GLN A 777 -18.44 -3.36 27.27
N GLU A 778 -19.65 -2.82 27.35
CA GLU A 778 -20.79 -3.46 28.00
C GLU A 778 -21.45 -4.52 27.10
N GLY A 779 -21.02 -4.61 25.83
CA GLY A 779 -21.48 -5.60 24.87
C GLY A 779 -22.81 -5.26 24.19
N SER A 780 -23.31 -4.02 24.34
CA SER A 780 -24.54 -3.56 23.71
C SER A 780 -24.38 -3.32 22.21
N PHE A 781 -23.13 -3.17 21.73
CA PHE A 781 -22.80 -3.16 20.31
C PHE A 781 -21.62 -4.10 20.05
N ARG A 782 -21.85 -5.15 19.26
CA ARG A 782 -20.85 -6.19 18.96
C ARG A 782 -20.77 -6.38 17.45
N CYS A 783 -19.56 -6.59 16.94
CA CYS A 783 -19.34 -6.91 15.54
C CYS A 783 -18.58 -8.23 15.43
N ASP A 784 -19.08 -9.12 14.57
CA ASP A 784 -18.36 -10.28 14.09
C ASP A 784 -17.98 -10.03 12.62
N ALA A 785 -16.79 -10.50 12.23
CA ALA A 785 -16.26 -10.28 10.89
C ALA A 785 -16.20 -11.58 10.09
N ASN A 786 -16.89 -11.62 8.95
CA ASN A 786 -16.76 -12.69 7.97
C ASN A 786 -15.70 -12.28 6.94
N VAL A 787 -14.55 -12.95 6.97
CA VAL A 787 -13.42 -12.66 6.09
C VAL A 787 -13.22 -13.81 5.12
N SER A 788 -13.08 -13.48 3.84
CA SER A 788 -12.67 -14.39 2.77
C SER A 788 -11.62 -13.69 1.90
N VAL A 789 -10.74 -14.46 1.27
CA VAL A 789 -9.88 -13.97 0.19
C VAL A 789 -10.13 -14.77 -1.09
N ARG A 790 -9.88 -14.15 -2.25
CA ARG A 790 -9.88 -14.81 -3.55
C ARG A 790 -8.80 -14.24 -4.45
N PRO A 791 -8.27 -15.00 -5.42
CA PRO A 791 -7.40 -14.45 -6.45
C PRO A 791 -8.09 -13.27 -7.14
N LEU A 792 -7.33 -12.20 -7.40
CA LEU A 792 -7.87 -11.01 -8.04
C LEU A 792 -8.51 -11.34 -9.40
N GLY A 793 -9.73 -10.85 -9.63
CA GLY A 793 -10.52 -11.09 -10.85
C GLY A 793 -11.36 -12.38 -10.84
N GLN A 794 -11.21 -13.25 -9.85
CA GLN A 794 -12.07 -14.42 -9.69
C GLN A 794 -13.50 -14.01 -9.27
N GLN A 795 -14.51 -14.50 -9.98
CA GLN A 795 -15.91 -14.16 -9.67
C GLN A 795 -16.47 -14.90 -8.44
N ALA A 796 -16.11 -16.17 -8.27
CA ALA A 796 -16.54 -16.96 -7.11
C ALA A 796 -15.83 -16.48 -5.83
N PHE A 797 -16.60 -16.29 -4.74
CA PHE A 797 -16.03 -16.02 -3.42
C PHE A 797 -15.25 -17.23 -2.88
N GLY A 798 -14.24 -16.94 -2.06
CA GLY A 798 -13.53 -17.98 -1.31
C GLY A 798 -14.34 -18.48 -0.10
N THR A 799 -13.79 -19.45 0.61
CA THR A 799 -14.38 -19.91 1.88
C THR A 799 -14.20 -18.84 2.94
N ARG A 800 -15.27 -18.49 3.67
CA ARG A 800 -15.21 -17.51 4.77
C ARG A 800 -14.75 -18.12 6.08
N ALA A 801 -13.98 -17.35 6.84
CA ALA A 801 -13.77 -17.53 8.27
C ALA A 801 -14.55 -16.45 9.03
N GLU A 802 -15.28 -16.85 10.07
CA GLU A 802 -16.05 -15.95 10.93
C GLU A 802 -15.22 -15.64 12.18
N ILE A 803 -14.84 -14.39 12.38
CA ILE A 803 -14.04 -13.93 13.50
C ILE A 803 -14.95 -13.30 14.56
N LYS A 804 -14.86 -13.79 15.80
CA LYS A 804 -15.57 -13.28 16.97
C LYS A 804 -14.61 -12.66 17.99
N ASN A 805 -15.17 -12.08 19.05
CA ASN A 805 -14.46 -11.40 20.15
C ASN A 805 -13.79 -10.07 19.75
N LEU A 806 -14.47 -9.28 18.91
CA LEU A 806 -13.96 -8.00 18.40
C LEU A 806 -14.53 -6.82 19.22
N ASN A 807 -14.01 -6.66 20.44
CA ASN A 807 -14.55 -5.70 21.42
C ASN A 807 -14.16 -4.23 21.18
N SER A 808 -13.42 -3.93 20.09
CA SER A 808 -13.10 -2.57 19.68
C SER A 808 -12.90 -2.48 18.17
N PHE A 809 -13.05 -1.28 17.59
CA PHE A 809 -12.75 -1.06 16.18
C PHE A 809 -11.27 -1.35 15.83
N ARG A 810 -10.34 -1.14 16.77
CA ARG A 810 -8.94 -1.52 16.59
C ARG A 810 -8.78 -3.03 16.48
N PHE A 811 -9.46 -3.79 17.33
CA PHE A 811 -9.42 -5.25 17.28
C PHE A 811 -10.07 -5.80 16.01
N LEU A 812 -11.16 -5.18 15.54
CA LEU A 812 -11.75 -5.50 14.24
C LEU A 812 -10.72 -5.36 13.11
N GLU A 813 -9.98 -4.24 13.07
CA GLU A 813 -8.96 -3.99 12.06
C GLU A 813 -7.83 -5.01 12.10
N GLU A 814 -7.21 -5.19 13.28
CA GLU A 814 -6.08 -6.11 13.49
C GLU A 814 -6.45 -7.56 13.16
N ALA A 815 -7.64 -8.00 13.59
CA ALA A 815 -8.12 -9.36 13.34
C ALA A 815 -8.38 -9.62 11.85
N ILE A 816 -8.95 -8.65 11.12
CA ILE A 816 -9.13 -8.76 9.67
C ILE A 816 -7.77 -8.85 8.98
N HIS A 817 -6.80 -8.00 9.34
CA HIS A 817 -5.46 -8.06 8.76
C HIS A 817 -4.77 -9.40 8.99
N TYR A 818 -4.88 -9.94 10.20
CA TYR A 818 -4.34 -11.26 10.52
C TYR A 818 -5.03 -12.36 9.69
N GLU A 819 -6.37 -12.37 9.66
CA GLU A 819 -7.13 -13.43 8.99
C GLU A 819 -6.95 -13.41 7.47
N VAL A 820 -6.93 -12.22 6.86
CA VAL A 820 -6.60 -12.07 5.43
C VAL A 820 -5.25 -12.69 5.13
N ARG A 821 -4.22 -12.32 5.91
CA ARG A 821 -2.87 -12.85 5.74
C ARG A 821 -2.86 -14.36 5.89
N ARG A 822 -3.46 -14.88 6.96
CA ARG A 822 -3.57 -16.32 7.24
C ARG A 822 -4.26 -17.09 6.12
N GLN A 823 -5.37 -16.58 5.57
CA GLN A 823 -6.08 -17.25 4.49
C GLN A 823 -5.28 -17.24 3.18
N ILE A 824 -4.65 -16.11 2.84
CA ILE A 824 -3.78 -16.02 1.68
C ILE A 824 -2.64 -17.02 1.82
N GLU A 825 -1.96 -17.03 2.97
CA GLU A 825 -0.90 -17.99 3.28
C GLU A 825 -1.42 -19.43 3.17
N LEU A 826 -2.55 -19.77 3.78
CA LEU A 826 -3.10 -21.13 3.73
C LEU A 826 -3.41 -21.61 2.30
N ILE A 827 -4.00 -20.76 1.45
CA ILE A 827 -4.33 -21.12 0.06
C ILE A 827 -3.07 -21.20 -0.79
N GLU A 828 -2.16 -20.25 -0.62
CA GLU A 828 -0.87 -20.24 -1.30
C GLU A 828 -0.02 -21.46 -0.91
N ASP A 829 -0.16 -21.97 0.31
CA ASP A 829 0.53 -23.17 0.79
C ASP A 829 -0.07 -24.48 0.21
N GLY A 830 -1.08 -24.37 -0.66
CA GLY A 830 -1.81 -25.50 -1.24
C GLY A 830 -2.87 -26.08 -0.30
N GLY A 831 -3.08 -25.46 0.85
CA GLY A 831 -4.18 -25.75 1.75
C GLY A 831 -5.50 -25.15 1.24
N THR A 832 -6.57 -25.46 1.95
CA THR A 832 -7.89 -24.88 1.70
C THR A 832 -8.36 -24.18 2.96
N VAL A 833 -8.90 -22.97 2.81
CA VAL A 833 -9.61 -22.32 3.92
C VAL A 833 -10.83 -23.16 4.23
N VAL A 834 -10.89 -23.67 5.46
CA VAL A 834 -12.06 -24.36 5.99
C VAL A 834 -13.03 -23.35 6.57
N GLN A 835 -14.32 -23.62 6.45
CA GLN A 835 -15.32 -22.76 7.06
C GLN A 835 -15.32 -23.00 8.57
N GLU A 836 -14.95 -22.00 9.35
CA GLU A 836 -14.79 -22.13 10.79
C GLU A 836 -15.10 -20.82 11.51
N THR A 837 -15.39 -20.92 12.81
CA THR A 837 -15.46 -19.76 13.70
C THR A 837 -14.14 -19.64 14.44
N ARG A 838 -13.55 -18.45 14.42
CA ARG A 838 -12.26 -18.13 15.04
C ARG A 838 -12.43 -17.03 16.09
N LEU A 839 -11.62 -17.06 17.14
CA LEU A 839 -11.59 -16.05 18.19
C LEU A 839 -10.34 -15.18 18.03
N TYR A 840 -10.51 -13.86 18.11
CA TYR A 840 -9.36 -12.95 18.18
C TYR A 840 -8.78 -12.90 19.60
N ASP A 841 -7.46 -13.09 19.70
CA ASP A 841 -6.67 -12.92 20.91
C ASP A 841 -5.89 -11.60 20.82
N PRO A 842 -6.30 -10.55 21.56
CA PRO A 842 -5.67 -9.23 21.50
C PRO A 842 -4.29 -9.18 22.17
N GLU A 843 -3.93 -10.13 23.03
CA GLU A 843 -2.60 -10.16 23.66
C GLU A 843 -1.54 -10.66 22.68
N ARG A 844 -1.91 -11.62 21.82
CA ARG A 844 -1.01 -12.21 20.82
C ARG A 844 -1.19 -11.64 19.41
N GLY A 845 -2.28 -10.92 19.14
CA GLY A 845 -2.59 -10.36 17.84
C GLY A 845 -2.87 -11.44 16.78
N GLU A 846 -3.57 -12.52 17.16
CA GLU A 846 -3.86 -13.67 16.30
C GLU A 846 -5.32 -14.13 16.37
N THR A 847 -5.80 -14.80 15.33
CA THR A 847 -7.09 -15.53 15.37
C THR A 847 -6.84 -17.01 15.63
N ARG A 848 -7.58 -17.61 16.57
CA ARG A 848 -7.50 -19.06 16.87
C ARG A 848 -8.77 -19.78 16.45
N SER A 849 -8.63 -20.98 15.91
CA SER A 849 -9.79 -21.84 15.63
C SER A 849 -10.51 -22.15 16.93
N MET A 850 -11.82 -21.91 16.96
CA MET A 850 -12.68 -22.33 18.07
C MET A 850 -13.40 -23.63 17.72
N ARG A 851 -13.92 -23.72 16.50
CA ARG A 851 -14.65 -24.89 15.98
C ARG A 851 -14.67 -24.89 14.44
N SER A 852 -14.49 -26.06 13.84
CA SER A 852 -14.73 -26.30 12.40
C SER A 852 -16.23 -26.48 12.14
N LYS A 853 -16.75 -26.00 11.00
CA LYS A 853 -18.14 -26.21 10.58
C LYS A 853 -18.34 -27.50 9.75
N GLU A 854 -17.59 -28.57 10.03
CA GLU A 854 -17.91 -29.91 9.49
C GLU A 854 -19.28 -30.39 10.02
N ASP A 855 -19.70 -29.86 11.16
CA ASP A 855 -21.09 -29.76 11.57
C ASP A 855 -21.60 -28.34 11.24
N ALA A 856 -22.08 -28.09 10.02
CA ALA A 856 -22.99 -26.97 9.84
C ALA A 856 -24.18 -27.25 10.76
N HIS A 857 -24.21 -26.63 11.95
CA HIS A 857 -25.25 -26.90 12.93
C HIS A 857 -26.58 -26.71 12.22
N ASP A 858 -27.30 -27.81 12.03
CA ASP A 858 -28.68 -27.75 11.61
C ASP A 858 -29.43 -27.13 12.78
N TYR A 859 -29.53 -25.80 12.73
CA TYR A 859 -30.30 -25.01 13.69
C TYR A 859 -31.80 -25.35 13.59
N ARG A 860 -32.21 -26.22 12.65
CA ARG A 860 -33.57 -26.72 12.47
C ARG A 860 -34.55 -25.56 12.52
N TYR A 861 -34.29 -24.52 11.73
CA TYR A 861 -35.15 -23.35 11.72
C TYR A 861 -36.57 -23.77 11.37
N PHE A 862 -37.52 -23.40 12.24
CA PHE A 862 -38.94 -23.51 11.92
C PHE A 862 -39.69 -22.31 12.53
N PRO A 863 -40.81 -21.87 11.92
CA PRO A 863 -41.63 -20.79 12.45
C PRO A 863 -42.03 -21.06 13.91
N ASP A 864 -41.85 -20.09 14.80
CA ASP A 864 -42.20 -20.25 16.20
C ASP A 864 -43.73 -20.33 16.34
N PRO A 865 -44.31 -21.46 16.78
CA PRO A 865 -45.76 -21.62 16.88
C PRO A 865 -46.37 -20.78 18.02
N ASP A 866 -45.56 -20.34 18.99
CA ASP A 866 -46.04 -19.60 20.15
C ASP A 866 -46.21 -18.10 19.84
N LEU A 867 -45.65 -17.63 18.70
CA LEU A 867 -45.77 -16.27 18.24
C LEU A 867 -46.54 -16.21 16.92
N MET A 868 -47.64 -15.46 16.92
CA MET A 868 -48.35 -15.16 15.68
C MET A 868 -47.46 -14.35 14.72
N PRO A 869 -47.66 -14.50 13.39
CA PRO A 869 -47.00 -13.64 12.41
C PRO A 869 -47.23 -12.17 12.71
N LEU A 870 -46.16 -11.39 12.68
CA LEU A 870 -46.19 -9.95 12.90
C LEU A 870 -46.71 -9.27 11.63
N VAL A 871 -47.80 -8.52 11.76
CA VAL A 871 -48.37 -7.70 10.68
C VAL A 871 -47.96 -6.26 10.92
N ILE A 872 -47.20 -5.70 9.99
CA ILE A 872 -46.72 -4.31 10.03
C ILE A 872 -47.42 -3.55 8.91
N ASP A 873 -48.58 -2.98 9.23
CA ASP A 873 -49.34 -2.20 8.24
C ASP A 873 -48.65 -0.88 7.89
N SER A 874 -49.04 -0.31 6.75
CA SER A 874 -48.46 0.94 6.24
C SER A 874 -48.73 2.14 7.13
N ALA A 875 -49.83 2.14 7.90
CA ALA A 875 -50.14 3.23 8.83
C ALA A 875 -49.18 3.22 10.01
N TRP A 876 -48.78 2.05 10.50
CA TRP A 876 -47.78 1.91 11.55
C TRP A 876 -46.39 2.34 11.07
N ILE A 877 -45.99 1.95 9.85
CA ILE A 877 -44.73 2.41 9.23
C ILE A 877 -44.72 3.93 9.10
N ALA A 878 -45.80 4.53 8.59
CA ALA A 878 -45.93 5.98 8.43
C ALA A 878 -45.90 6.72 9.78
N ALA A 879 -46.56 6.17 10.81
CA ALA A 879 -46.56 6.73 12.16
C ALA A 879 -45.16 6.69 12.78
N ILE A 880 -44.38 5.64 12.54
CA ILE A 880 -42.98 5.59 13.01
C ILE A 880 -42.12 6.56 12.21
N GLY A 881 -42.29 6.59 10.88
CA GLY A 881 -41.55 7.48 9.99
C GLY A 881 -41.73 8.96 10.33
N SER A 882 -42.92 9.38 10.76
CA SER A 882 -43.17 10.77 11.19
C SER A 882 -42.50 11.12 12.53
N THR A 883 -42.11 10.12 13.32
CA THR A 883 -41.33 10.30 14.57
C THR A 883 -39.82 10.12 14.38
N LEU A 884 -39.37 9.79 13.16
CA LEU A 884 -37.96 9.58 12.89
C LEU A 884 -37.22 10.93 13.03
N PRO A 885 -36.13 10.99 13.82
CA PRO A 885 -35.32 12.20 13.86
C PRO A 885 -34.72 12.46 12.47
N GLU A 886 -34.47 13.73 12.16
CA GLU A 886 -33.65 14.09 11.00
C GLU A 886 -32.30 13.35 11.10
N LEU A 887 -31.91 12.66 10.03
CA LEU A 887 -30.68 11.86 10.01
C LEU A 887 -29.43 12.77 9.99
N PRO A 888 -28.27 12.29 10.49
CA PRO A 888 -27.05 13.11 10.59
C PRO A 888 -26.68 13.82 9.28
N ASP A 889 -26.70 13.10 8.15
CA ASP A 889 -26.34 13.67 6.85
C ASP A 889 -27.35 14.70 6.32
N ALA A 890 -28.64 14.48 6.59
CA ALA A 890 -29.67 15.44 6.26
C ALA A 890 -29.47 16.73 7.08
N MET A 891 -29.20 16.58 8.37
CA MET A 891 -28.93 17.68 9.28
C MET A 891 -27.63 18.42 8.93
N LYS A 892 -26.57 17.72 8.55
CA LYS A 892 -25.30 18.30 8.07
C LYS A 892 -25.53 19.20 6.86
N ARG A 893 -26.29 18.71 5.87
CA ARG A 893 -26.66 19.50 4.68
C ARG A 893 -27.54 20.70 5.06
N ARG A 894 -28.47 20.52 6.01
CA ARG A 894 -29.30 21.62 6.52
C ARG A 894 -28.45 22.68 7.21
N PHE A 895 -27.54 22.31 8.09
CA PHE A 895 -26.66 23.26 8.80
C PHE A 895 -25.78 24.05 7.83
N ALA A 896 -25.20 23.37 6.82
CA ALA A 896 -24.45 24.06 5.79
C ALA A 896 -25.30 25.07 5.01
N ARG A 897 -26.52 24.68 4.60
CA ARG A 897 -27.42 25.52 3.81
C ARG A 897 -28.06 26.66 4.63
N GLN A 898 -28.53 26.37 5.84
CA GLN A 898 -29.33 27.27 6.66
C GLN A 898 -28.45 28.24 7.45
N TYR A 899 -27.28 27.79 7.92
CA TYR A 899 -26.39 28.56 8.78
C TYR A 899 -25.09 28.99 8.09
N GLY A 900 -24.89 28.63 6.82
CA GLY A 900 -23.68 28.98 6.07
C GLY A 900 -22.40 28.34 6.63
N LEU A 901 -22.53 27.21 7.33
CA LEU A 901 -21.39 26.52 7.94
C LEU A 901 -20.58 25.77 6.88
N PRO A 902 -19.23 25.77 6.99
CA PRO A 902 -18.39 24.85 6.23
C PRO A 902 -18.79 23.38 6.47
N SER A 903 -18.58 22.51 5.47
CA SER A 903 -18.90 21.08 5.56
C SER A 903 -18.21 20.39 6.75
N TYR A 904 -16.99 20.82 7.09
CA TYR A 904 -16.25 20.36 8.26
C TYR A 904 -16.99 20.66 9.57
N ASP A 905 -17.29 21.93 9.83
CA ASP A 905 -18.04 22.37 11.02
C ASP A 905 -19.38 21.67 11.14
N ALA A 906 -20.15 21.60 10.05
CA ALA A 906 -21.43 20.93 10.03
C ALA A 906 -21.29 19.44 10.33
N GLY A 907 -20.21 18.80 9.84
CA GLY A 907 -19.89 17.41 10.15
C GLY A 907 -19.59 17.19 11.63
N VAL A 908 -18.74 18.02 12.24
CA VAL A 908 -18.40 17.92 13.67
C VAL A 908 -19.62 18.12 14.55
N LEU A 909 -20.45 19.13 14.26
CA LEU A 909 -21.67 19.42 15.03
C LEU A 909 -22.74 18.34 14.91
N THR A 910 -22.72 17.54 13.84
CA THR A 910 -23.68 16.44 13.60
C THR A 910 -23.12 15.07 13.95
N THR A 911 -21.99 15.00 14.66
CA THR A 911 -21.43 13.74 15.18
C THR A 911 -22.31 13.06 16.22
N SER A 912 -23.06 13.84 17.01
CA SER A 912 -24.06 13.30 17.94
C SER A 912 -25.29 14.19 18.00
N LYS A 913 -26.44 13.54 18.23
CA LYS A 913 -27.73 14.24 18.30
C LYS A 913 -27.77 15.26 19.44
N ALA A 914 -27.08 14.98 20.54
CA ALA A 914 -27.03 15.87 21.69
C ALA A 914 -26.21 17.14 21.41
N ILE A 915 -25.08 17.02 20.68
CA ILE A 915 -24.29 18.19 20.24
C ILE A 915 -25.09 19.02 19.25
N ALA A 916 -25.73 18.36 18.28
CA ALA A 916 -26.54 19.06 17.29
C ALA A 916 -27.72 19.80 17.92
N ALA A 917 -28.44 19.17 18.86
CA ALA A 917 -29.54 19.79 19.59
C ALA A 917 -29.07 20.98 20.45
N TYR A 918 -27.95 20.83 21.16
CA TYR A 918 -27.36 21.93 21.93
C TYR A 918 -27.00 23.11 21.03
N TYR A 919 -26.35 22.83 19.89
CA TYR A 919 -26.00 23.84 18.90
C TYR A 919 -27.24 24.56 18.33
N GLU A 920 -28.26 23.81 17.90
CA GLU A 920 -29.50 24.42 17.41
C GLU A 920 -30.19 25.27 18.46
N GLU A 921 -30.21 24.84 19.72
CA GLU A 921 -30.77 25.61 20.81
C GLU A 921 -30.00 26.92 21.03
N VAL A 922 -28.66 26.87 21.02
CA VAL A 922 -27.82 28.06 21.09
C VAL A 922 -28.12 29.01 19.93
N VAL A 923 -28.18 28.51 18.69
CA VAL A 923 -28.46 29.34 17.50
C VAL A 923 -29.87 29.91 17.53
N SER A 924 -30.85 29.14 18.02
CA SER A 924 -32.24 29.60 18.14
C SER A 924 -32.38 30.80 19.10
N LYS A 925 -31.57 30.84 20.16
CA LYS A 925 -31.57 31.90 21.18
C LYS A 925 -30.63 33.06 20.83
N ALA A 926 -29.48 32.78 20.22
CA ALA A 926 -28.49 33.79 19.83
C ALA A 926 -28.82 34.46 18.47
N GLY A 927 -29.70 33.86 17.68
CA GLY A 927 -30.04 34.30 16.31
C GLY A 927 -29.09 33.74 15.25
N ALA A 928 -29.62 33.54 14.03
CA ALA A 928 -28.91 32.91 12.92
C ALA A 928 -27.61 33.64 12.51
N ALA A 929 -27.52 34.96 12.74
CA ALA A 929 -26.31 35.73 12.49
C ALA A 929 -25.10 35.28 13.34
N ASN A 930 -25.36 34.65 14.50
CA ASN A 930 -24.34 34.15 15.41
C ASN A 930 -24.02 32.66 15.19
N ALA A 931 -24.57 32.02 14.16
CA ALA A 931 -24.47 30.57 13.98
C ALA A 931 -23.04 30.05 13.80
N LYS A 932 -22.16 30.80 13.12
CA LYS A 932 -20.73 30.46 13.00
C LYS A 932 -19.99 30.66 14.31
N SER A 933 -20.29 31.73 15.05
CA SER A 933 -19.70 31.97 16.38
C SER A 933 -20.10 30.87 17.37
N ALA A 934 -21.38 30.48 17.36
CA ALA A 934 -21.87 29.35 18.15
C ALA A 934 -21.13 28.05 17.79
N ALA A 935 -20.93 27.77 16.50
CA ALA A 935 -20.20 26.57 16.05
C ALA A 935 -18.76 26.55 16.59
N ASN A 936 -18.05 27.68 16.50
CA ASN A 936 -16.69 27.82 17.03
C ASN A 936 -16.62 27.60 18.56
N TRP A 937 -17.61 28.11 19.31
CA TRP A 937 -17.66 27.94 20.77
C TRP A 937 -18.00 26.51 21.19
N VAL A 938 -18.95 25.88 20.49
CA VAL A 938 -19.35 24.48 20.75
C VAL A 938 -18.20 23.52 20.43
N MET A 939 -17.55 23.67 19.27
CA MET A 939 -16.42 22.82 18.86
C MET A 939 -15.10 23.14 19.56
N GLY A 940 -14.96 24.35 20.11
CA GLY A 940 -13.74 24.84 20.74
C GLY A 940 -13.81 24.74 22.27
N GLU A 941 -14.20 25.84 22.92
CA GLU A 941 -14.14 25.99 24.38
C GLU A 941 -15.02 24.96 25.11
N LEU A 942 -16.25 24.76 24.63
CA LEU A 942 -17.19 23.83 25.25
C LEU A 942 -16.71 22.38 25.14
N ALA A 943 -16.37 21.92 23.93
CA ALA A 943 -15.84 20.57 23.71
C ALA A 943 -14.54 20.33 24.50
N SER A 944 -13.63 21.31 24.55
CA SER A 944 -12.39 21.23 25.32
C SER A 944 -12.64 21.05 26.81
N GLN A 945 -13.57 21.82 27.39
CA GLN A 945 -13.89 21.74 28.80
C GLN A 945 -14.65 20.44 29.15
N LEU A 946 -15.59 20.02 28.31
CA LEU A 946 -16.28 18.72 28.45
C LEU A 946 -15.28 17.56 28.47
N ASN A 947 -14.31 17.55 27.54
CA ASN A 947 -13.29 16.52 27.48
C ASN A 947 -12.38 16.52 28.72
N ARG A 948 -12.01 17.70 29.23
CA ARG A 948 -11.18 17.84 30.44
C ARG A 948 -11.84 17.25 31.67
N ASP A 949 -13.14 17.49 31.82
CA ASP A 949 -13.92 17.05 32.98
C ASP A 949 -14.63 15.70 32.75
N ALA A 950 -14.40 15.07 31.59
CA ALA A 950 -15.02 13.82 31.15
C ALA A 950 -16.56 13.83 31.20
N LEU A 951 -17.18 14.95 30.80
CA LEU A 951 -18.63 15.15 30.79
C LEU A 951 -19.19 15.02 29.37
N ALA A 952 -20.40 14.45 29.26
CA ALA A 952 -21.17 14.51 28.01
C ALA A 952 -21.81 15.89 27.84
N ILE A 953 -22.09 16.32 26.60
CA ILE A 953 -22.72 17.62 26.30
C ILE A 953 -24.05 17.85 27.05
N GLY A 954 -24.83 16.78 27.28
CA GLY A 954 -26.07 16.85 28.05
C GLY A 954 -25.87 17.07 29.56
N GLN A 955 -24.64 16.90 30.05
CA GLN A 955 -24.22 17.16 31.43
C GLN A 955 -23.44 18.49 31.53
N SER A 956 -23.39 19.28 30.45
CA SER A 956 -22.71 20.58 30.43
C SER A 956 -23.25 21.47 31.56
N PRO A 957 -22.39 21.97 32.46
CA PRO A 957 -22.76 22.98 33.45
C PRO A 957 -23.19 24.31 32.82
N VAL A 958 -22.85 24.55 31.55
CA VAL A 958 -23.26 25.73 30.79
C VAL A 958 -24.44 25.39 29.89
N SER A 959 -25.60 26.00 30.16
CA SER A 959 -26.81 25.82 29.37
C SER A 959 -26.69 26.49 27.99
N ALA A 960 -27.49 26.02 27.02
CA ALA A 960 -27.55 26.65 25.70
C ALA A 960 -28.02 28.12 25.78
N ALA A 961 -28.85 28.47 26.76
CA ALA A 961 -29.29 29.85 27.01
C ALA A 961 -28.15 30.73 27.53
N GLN A 962 -27.34 30.22 28.47
CA GLN A 962 -26.19 30.93 29.00
C GLN A 962 -25.14 31.17 27.90
N LEU A 963 -24.85 30.16 27.07
CA LEU A 963 -23.94 30.34 25.94
C LEU A 963 -24.50 31.33 24.91
N ALA A 964 -25.81 31.26 24.61
CA ALA A 964 -26.45 32.22 23.71
C ALA A 964 -26.39 33.66 24.24
N LEU A 965 -26.62 33.87 25.55
CA LEU A 965 -26.52 35.18 26.19
C LEU A 965 -25.07 35.69 26.17
N LEU A 966 -24.09 34.80 26.40
CA LEU A 966 -22.68 35.14 26.27
C LEU A 966 -22.34 35.61 24.85
N LEU A 967 -22.84 34.91 23.83
CA LEU A 967 -22.69 35.30 22.42
C LEU A 967 -23.39 36.62 22.10
N ALA A 968 -24.58 36.87 22.66
CA ALA A 968 -25.29 38.13 22.49
C ALA A 968 -24.49 39.31 23.08
N ARG A 969 -23.87 39.13 24.25
CA ARG A 969 -23.01 40.15 24.89
C ARG A 969 -21.69 40.37 24.18
N ILE A 970 -21.19 39.39 23.44
CA ILE A 970 -20.08 39.58 22.50
C ILE A 970 -20.55 40.39 21.29
N ALA A 971 -21.72 40.03 20.72
CA ALA A 971 -22.24 40.65 19.51
C ALA A 971 -22.68 42.11 19.70
N ASP A 972 -23.24 42.47 20.86
CA ASP A 972 -23.62 43.84 21.21
C ASP A 972 -22.45 44.69 21.73
N GLY A 973 -21.26 44.10 21.88
CA GLY A 973 -20.04 44.78 22.32
C GLY A 973 -19.97 45.04 23.83
N THR A 974 -20.88 44.48 24.63
CA THR A 974 -20.85 44.58 26.10
C THR A 974 -19.60 43.93 26.68
N ILE A 975 -19.11 42.85 26.07
CA ILE A 975 -17.88 42.14 26.47
C ILE A 975 -17.03 41.75 25.26
N SER A 976 -15.74 41.57 25.46
CA SER A 976 -14.82 41.04 24.44
C SER A 976 -14.81 39.50 24.45
N ASN A 977 -14.37 38.88 23.36
CA ASN A 977 -14.16 37.42 23.30
C ASN A 977 -13.23 36.90 24.40
N LYS A 978 -12.24 37.71 24.83
CA LYS A 978 -11.34 37.32 25.92
C LYS A 978 -12.07 37.26 27.26
N ILE A 979 -12.85 38.32 27.56
CA ILE A 979 -13.66 38.40 28.78
C ILE A 979 -14.73 37.30 28.79
N ALA A 980 -15.30 36.97 27.62
CA ALA A 980 -16.27 35.90 27.50
C ALA A 980 -15.72 34.54 27.92
N LYS A 981 -14.45 34.23 27.65
CA LYS A 981 -13.81 32.98 28.13
C LYS A 981 -13.69 32.94 29.65
N GLU A 982 -13.35 34.06 30.28
CA GLU A 982 -13.27 34.17 31.74
C GLU A 982 -14.66 33.99 32.39
N ILE A 983 -15.70 34.55 31.77
CA ILE A 983 -17.10 34.38 32.20
C ILE A 983 -17.53 32.93 31.99
N PHE A 984 -17.21 32.30 30.86
CA PHE A 984 -17.53 30.90 30.57
C PHE A 984 -16.94 29.96 31.64
N VAL A 985 -15.67 30.14 32.01
CA VAL A 985 -15.04 29.38 33.10
C VAL A 985 -15.74 29.64 34.43
N SER A 986 -16.11 30.89 34.73
CA SER A 986 -16.82 31.23 35.98
C SER A 986 -18.19 30.54 36.06
N ILE A 987 -18.96 30.53 34.97
CA ILE A 987 -20.26 29.83 34.91
C ILE A 987 -20.05 28.32 35.12
N TRP A 988 -19.00 27.78 34.51
CA TRP A 988 -18.65 26.37 34.62
C TRP A 988 -18.28 25.95 36.04
N GLU A 989 -17.42 26.72 36.71
CA GLU A 989 -16.97 26.46 38.08
C GLU A 989 -18.09 26.66 39.11
N GLU A 990 -18.89 27.72 38.96
CA GLU A 990 -20.01 28.02 39.85
C GLU A 990 -21.22 27.10 39.64
N LYS A 991 -21.25 26.33 38.53
CA LYS A 991 -22.42 25.55 38.08
C LYS A 991 -23.71 26.37 38.16
N ALA A 992 -23.64 27.59 37.63
CA ALA A 992 -24.67 28.60 37.88
C ALA A 992 -26.05 28.10 37.39
N PRO A 993 -27.06 28.03 38.28
CA PRO A 993 -28.34 27.40 37.97
C PRO A 993 -29.29 28.28 37.15
N ASP A 994 -28.95 29.56 36.97
CA ASP A 994 -29.80 30.56 36.34
C ASP A 994 -29.24 31.06 35.00
N ASP A 995 -30.14 31.29 34.05
CA ASP A 995 -29.79 31.79 32.71
C ASP A 995 -29.23 33.23 32.72
N ALA A 996 -29.47 33.99 33.79
CA ALA A 996 -28.96 35.35 33.98
C ALA A 996 -27.52 35.41 34.53
N ALA A 997 -26.88 34.25 34.74
CA ALA A 997 -25.53 34.15 35.30
C ALA A 997 -24.50 34.97 34.53
N VAL A 998 -24.60 35.04 33.20
CA VAL A 998 -23.71 35.85 32.35
C VAL A 998 -23.74 37.31 32.79
N ASP A 999 -24.92 37.93 32.85
CA ASP A 999 -25.07 39.34 33.20
C ASP A 999 -24.74 39.62 34.67
N ARG A 1000 -25.09 38.70 35.58
CA ARG A 1000 -24.70 38.79 36.99
C ARG A 1000 -23.18 38.78 37.15
N ILE A 1001 -22.47 37.89 36.46
CA ILE A 1001 -21.00 37.79 36.53
C ILE A 1001 -20.37 39.05 35.90
N ILE A 1002 -20.93 39.55 34.80
CA ILE A 1002 -20.51 40.81 34.17
C ILE A 1002 -20.60 41.97 35.17
N ASP A 1003 -21.73 42.12 35.86
CA ASP A 1003 -21.95 43.20 36.81
C ASP A 1003 -21.13 43.03 38.10
N ALA A 1004 -21.10 41.82 38.68
CA ALA A 1004 -20.38 41.52 39.91
C ALA A 1004 -18.86 41.70 39.78
N LYS A 1005 -18.29 41.33 38.62
CA LYS A 1005 -16.86 41.45 38.34
C LYS A 1005 -16.51 42.75 37.59
N GLY A 1006 -17.48 43.62 37.28
CA GLY A 1006 -17.26 44.90 36.61
C GLY A 1006 -16.64 44.76 35.21
N LEU A 1007 -17.06 43.75 34.45
CA LEU A 1007 -16.45 43.28 33.20
C LEU A 1007 -16.99 43.95 31.94
N LYS A 1008 -17.87 44.95 32.06
CA LYS A 1008 -18.39 45.71 30.91
C LYS A 1008 -17.25 46.39 30.16
N GLN A 1009 -17.29 46.30 28.84
CA GLN A 1009 -16.35 46.95 27.96
C GLN A 1009 -16.53 48.47 28.03
N ILE A 1010 -15.42 49.21 28.13
CA ILE A 1010 -15.42 50.68 28.08
C ILE A 1010 -15.57 51.07 26.61
N SER A 1011 -16.75 51.56 26.25
CA SER A 1011 -17.09 52.03 24.90
C SER A 1011 -17.28 53.55 24.81
N ASP A 1012 -17.27 54.27 25.95
CA ASP A 1012 -17.29 55.73 25.98
C ASP A 1012 -15.98 56.30 25.43
N SER A 1013 -16.06 56.88 24.23
CA SER A 1013 -14.94 57.50 23.53
C SER A 1013 -14.27 58.60 24.37
N GLY A 1014 -15.02 59.34 25.20
CA GLY A 1014 -14.46 60.42 26.03
C GLY A 1014 -13.55 59.88 27.14
N ALA A 1015 -14.02 58.87 27.87
CA ALA A 1015 -13.22 58.18 28.89
C ALA A 1015 -12.02 57.43 28.28
N LEU A 1016 -12.19 56.81 27.09
CA LEU A 1016 -11.10 56.14 26.39
C LEU A 1016 -10.03 57.13 25.94
N GLU A 1017 -10.41 58.26 25.35
CA GLU A 1017 -9.48 59.29 24.88
C GLU A 1017 -8.63 59.85 26.03
N ALA A 1018 -9.22 60.10 27.20
CA ALA A 1018 -8.48 60.56 28.38
C ALA A 1018 -7.44 59.54 28.86
N ILE A 1019 -7.80 58.25 28.89
CA ILE A 1019 -6.87 57.16 29.25
C ILE A 1019 -5.76 57.03 28.19
N LEU A 1020 -6.10 57.18 26.91
CA LEU A 1020 -5.10 57.16 25.83
C LEU A 1020 -4.14 58.34 25.93
N ASP A 1021 -4.62 59.54 26.30
CA ASP A 1021 -3.76 60.69 26.54
C ASP A 1021 -2.77 60.44 27.69
N GLU A 1022 -3.23 59.85 28.80
CA GLU A 1022 -2.35 59.43 29.89
C GLU A 1022 -1.32 58.38 29.44
N VAL A 1023 -1.73 57.40 28.63
CA VAL A 1023 -0.83 56.37 28.09
C VAL A 1023 0.22 56.97 27.14
N LEU A 1024 -0.16 57.93 26.31
CA LEU A 1024 0.76 58.62 25.40
C LEU A 1024 1.76 59.50 26.17
N ILE A 1025 1.30 60.23 27.20
CA ILE A 1025 2.15 61.03 28.10
C ILE A 1025 3.14 60.13 28.86
N ALA A 1026 2.69 58.97 29.35
CA ALA A 1026 3.52 58.05 30.13
C ALA A 1026 4.51 57.25 29.29
N ASN A 1027 4.37 57.21 27.96
CA ASN A 1027 5.20 56.39 27.06
C ASN A 1027 5.81 57.19 25.90
N PRO A 1028 6.52 58.31 26.15
CA PRO A 1028 6.99 59.22 25.10
C PRO A 1028 7.94 58.55 24.10
N LYS A 1029 8.79 57.63 24.57
CA LYS A 1029 9.71 56.88 23.71
C LYS A 1029 8.99 56.06 22.63
N SER A 1030 7.89 55.39 22.98
CA SER A 1030 7.12 54.59 22.03
C SER A 1030 6.33 55.45 21.04
N VAL A 1031 5.94 56.67 21.44
CA VAL A 1031 5.32 57.67 20.56
C VAL A 1031 6.32 58.16 19.51
N ASP A 1032 7.53 58.52 19.92
CA ASP A 1032 8.59 59.00 19.01
C ASP A 1032 9.05 57.89 18.06
N GLU A 1033 9.17 56.65 18.53
CA GLU A 1033 9.53 55.49 17.71
C GLU A 1033 8.45 55.19 16.64
N TYR A 1034 7.17 55.33 16.97
CA TYR A 1034 6.09 55.17 15.99
C TYR A 1034 6.10 56.28 14.94
N ARG A 1035 6.29 57.55 15.35
CA ARG A 1035 6.42 58.70 14.43
C ARG A 1035 7.64 58.60 13.51
N ALA A 1036 8.70 57.93 13.95
CA ALA A 1036 9.87 57.60 13.14
C ALA A 1036 9.68 56.38 12.21
N GLY A 1037 8.46 55.82 12.11
CA GLY A 1037 8.11 54.76 11.16
C GLY A 1037 8.24 53.32 11.67
N LYS A 1038 8.44 53.10 12.98
CA LYS A 1038 8.54 51.74 13.55
C LYS A 1038 7.16 51.22 13.98
N GLU A 1039 6.49 50.46 13.11
CA GLU A 1039 5.14 49.93 13.39
C GLU A 1039 5.05 49.04 14.65
N LYS A 1040 6.13 48.36 15.06
CA LYS A 1040 6.13 47.54 16.29
C LYS A 1040 5.88 48.37 17.57
N ALA A 1041 6.23 49.66 17.57
CA ALA A 1041 5.97 50.55 18.71
C ALA A 1041 4.47 50.83 18.90
N PHE A 1042 3.69 50.77 17.83
CA PHE A 1042 2.24 50.92 17.86
C PHE A 1042 1.55 49.79 18.65
N ASN A 1043 1.98 48.54 18.42
CA ASN A 1043 1.46 47.38 19.15
C ASN A 1043 1.82 47.43 20.65
N ALA A 1044 2.98 48.01 21.00
CA ALA A 1044 3.35 48.22 22.40
C ALA A 1044 2.44 49.26 23.08
N LEU A 1045 2.09 50.35 22.39
CA LEU A 1045 1.15 51.36 22.89
C LEU A 1045 -0.28 50.80 23.02
N ILE A 1046 -0.74 49.97 22.08
CA ILE A 1046 -1.99 49.20 22.23
C ILE A 1046 -1.93 48.32 23.48
N GLY A 1047 -0.82 47.61 23.69
CA GLY A 1047 -0.62 46.78 24.88
C GLY A 1047 -0.72 47.56 26.19
N GLN A 1048 -0.13 48.76 26.25
CA GLN A 1048 -0.23 49.64 27.43
C GLN A 1048 -1.63 50.21 27.62
N ALA A 1049 -2.33 50.59 26.55
CA ALA A 1049 -3.72 51.03 26.60
C ALA A 1049 -4.67 49.91 27.08
N MET A 1050 -4.46 48.69 26.59
CA MET A 1050 -5.19 47.52 27.06
C MET A 1050 -4.86 47.19 28.52
N LYS A 1051 -3.62 47.40 28.98
CA LYS A 1051 -3.23 47.22 30.39
C LYS A 1051 -3.87 48.27 31.31
N ALA A 1052 -3.85 49.54 30.92
CA ALA A 1052 -4.46 50.65 31.66
C ALA A 1052 -5.97 50.48 31.82
N THR A 1053 -6.63 49.93 30.79
CA THR A 1053 -8.07 49.62 30.82
C THR A 1053 -8.41 48.28 31.47
N LYS A 1054 -7.40 47.53 31.98
CA LYS A 1054 -7.53 46.16 32.51
C LYS A 1054 -8.17 45.18 31.51
N GLY A 1055 -7.89 45.36 30.22
CA GLY A 1055 -8.43 44.55 29.13
C GLY A 1055 -9.87 44.90 28.74
N ARG A 1056 -10.45 45.97 29.30
CA ARG A 1056 -11.86 46.35 29.10
C ARG A 1056 -12.07 47.33 27.95
N ALA A 1057 -11.04 47.88 27.33
CA ALA A 1057 -11.24 48.74 26.16
C ALA A 1057 -11.54 47.91 24.90
N ASN A 1058 -12.36 48.45 23.99
CA ASN A 1058 -12.54 47.86 22.66
C ASN A 1058 -11.23 47.95 21.87
N PRO A 1059 -10.58 46.82 21.48
CA PRO A 1059 -9.30 46.87 20.77
C PRO A 1059 -9.35 47.63 19.44
N GLN A 1060 -10.48 47.58 18.73
CA GLN A 1060 -10.65 48.27 17.44
C GLN A 1060 -10.78 49.78 17.66
N GLN A 1061 -11.59 50.20 18.63
CA GLN A 1061 -11.75 51.61 19.01
C GLN A 1061 -10.44 52.19 19.58
N VAL A 1062 -9.69 51.42 20.39
CA VAL A 1062 -8.34 51.81 20.84
C VAL A 1062 -7.41 52.01 19.66
N ASN A 1063 -7.39 51.10 18.70
CA ASN A 1063 -6.52 51.19 17.52
C ASN A 1063 -6.85 52.43 16.68
N GLU A 1064 -8.14 52.69 16.43
CA GLU A 1064 -8.62 53.85 15.68
C GLU A 1064 -8.32 55.18 16.40
N LEU A 1065 -8.64 55.28 17.70
CA LEU A 1065 -8.39 56.50 18.48
C LEU A 1065 -6.90 56.76 18.70
N LEU A 1066 -6.11 55.71 18.93
CA LEU A 1066 -4.66 55.83 19.08
C LEU A 1066 -4.00 56.24 17.77
N LYS A 1067 -4.45 55.71 16.62
CA LYS A 1067 -4.03 56.21 15.29
C LYS A 1067 -4.36 57.67 15.12
N LYS A 1068 -5.59 58.08 15.45
CA LYS A 1068 -6.06 59.48 15.33
C LYS A 1068 -5.28 60.45 16.24
N LYS A 1069 -4.81 60.02 17.41
CA LYS A 1069 -3.99 60.84 18.32
C LYS A 1069 -2.49 60.85 17.96
N LEU A 1070 -2.02 59.84 17.22
CA LEU A 1070 -0.62 59.69 16.83
C LEU A 1070 -0.31 60.24 15.43
N SER A 1071 -1.32 60.32 14.56
CA SER A 1071 -1.33 61.11 13.32
C SER A 1071 -1.34 62.59 13.64
#